data_AF-A0A3A5WKK9-F1
#
_entry.id   AF-A0A3A5WKK9-F1
#
_cell.length_a   1.000
_cell.length_b   1.000
_cell.length_c   1.000
_cell.angle_alpha   90.00
_cell.angle_beta   90.00
_cell.angle_gamma   90.00
#
_symmetry.space_group_name_H-M   'P 1'
#
loop_
_entity.id
_entity.type
_entity.pdbx_description
1 polymer ?
#
loop_
_entity_poly.entity_id
_entity_poly.type
_entity_poly.pdbx_seq_one_letter_code
_entity_poly.pdbx_strand_id
1 'polypeptide(L)'
;MNRSVPCAVLLVALLCFAGCLGAVEVDEPVSEVESNIAENLTFEWANVVETVELDGTPIMLQVLFKGEGWKATPTVLDPSFNTIAAYGWTVSPLGYTLEFLPAMLGNYTVTIKVVTAPTYTSDMVYIPLTHTIEVTPPVEDAPALQAPANELLEEPNLLWYQGTLTHDAIESCSLTYAISDGTSGSIGINEDGTWKIMLDFTEIESSMTIATTAACGEYTTLTDTIVTNVILEGGGSDQDGDSVLDINDRCPDGIGEDEGWKSNSNSDKDEDGCRDNDEDDDDDNDGVIDSHDNCPDSFGWLSTPDADFDSDGCHDVTEDADDDNDGVLDVEDACPYGRIGWGSTLYSDWDGDGCLDLDEDNDDDNDLSMDDVDLCPKGFTSWIRDSTTDFDDDGCADATEDEDDDNDSVNDVNATGDQLDRCPQTPLNATDVDERGCAAVQRDTDMDGVNDALDLCEGTPSGLDVNEVGCADLDDDGVSANIDECPDSPQRWTIDHRGCAVVQAPVDWTSATALNGPMDVVPHFSVPTLDGTFYFQQEWTGHDVYFFLFKYTDGSGNSNSATWGQSPGPFIRGLPDNVHLFFGSFDTTYHNDVLNRKAAVENALNPDEEAKWQNRIHYIDQQAGGIGGGLGDMVTSFNNPRYMGIDRFQQARETGSLYAWTSQTNDPMHLIHEPHQWNAEFPVEIRRQDDAVHEVVVWDFDRHSGGWGGGFTSAQSAIFPSNLTDYDTLEVYHEHACDERANRYQKSDGTYGGCHEWDYEANLRICDRGNDSSCGTEFMRWITTYGREGKWLTDISPYLFMLENDDNRTFKYRGANKGDLTISLLFSDWGSGERGDEATFAFTGGQFDGTYNNESTYNRHLNFTVPSWATKVEIVATITGHGFGKDNANCAEFCDHQHHYYLNGYSTYEWHPIVYSNEGCEDEVRNGVVANQFGSWPYGRAGWCAGQDVKQWTFDITDWSDTSGGNNHLSYKGLFNGQEYVPSDGIGNGQRNIHAEIWVVYYNSTTGE
;
A
#
# COMPACT_ATOMS: atom_id res chain seq x y z
N MET A 1 61.45 -54.49 -37.01
CA MET A 1 62.12 -53.22 -36.67
C MET A 1 61.65 -52.15 -37.63
N ASN A 2 61.41 -50.94 -37.12
CA ASN A 2 61.17 -49.67 -37.83
C ASN A 2 59.90 -49.48 -38.70
N ARG A 3 59.51 -48.19 -38.74
CA ARG A 3 58.41 -47.51 -39.48
C ARG A 3 58.58 -47.71 -41.01
N SER A 4 57.61 -47.43 -41.91
CA SER A 4 56.62 -46.34 -41.93
C SER A 4 55.41 -46.57 -42.87
N VAL A 5 54.47 -45.61 -42.87
CA VAL A 5 53.14 -45.60 -43.55
C VAL A 5 53.21 -45.11 -45.02
N PRO A 6 52.20 -45.45 -45.87
CA PRO A 6 51.76 -44.60 -46.98
C PRO A 6 50.26 -44.22 -46.97
N CYS A 7 49.93 -43.16 -47.72
CA CYS A 7 48.61 -42.53 -48.00
C CYS A 7 47.43 -43.51 -48.20
N ALA A 8 46.19 -43.25 -47.76
CA ALA A 8 45.29 -42.09 -47.99
C ALA A 8 44.62 -42.05 -49.39
N VAL A 9 43.49 -41.32 -49.51
CA VAL A 9 42.56 -41.18 -50.67
C VAL A 9 41.40 -42.20 -50.79
N LEU A 10 41.49 -43.44 -50.30
CA LEU A 10 40.37 -44.40 -50.44
C LEU A 10 39.14 -44.13 -49.53
N LEU A 11 39.26 -43.27 -48.52
CA LEU A 11 38.24 -43.13 -47.45
C LEU A 11 37.08 -42.16 -47.79
N VAL A 12 37.12 -41.44 -48.91
CA VAL A 12 36.14 -40.39 -49.24
C VAL A 12 34.93 -40.93 -50.04
N ALA A 13 35.01 -42.17 -50.53
CA ALA A 13 34.00 -42.75 -51.44
C ALA A 13 32.92 -43.62 -50.75
N LEU A 14 32.94 -43.74 -49.43
CA LEU A 14 32.12 -44.70 -48.66
C LEU A 14 31.26 -44.02 -47.56
N LEU A 15 30.92 -42.75 -47.76
CA LEU A 15 30.23 -41.90 -46.77
C LEU A 15 28.83 -41.43 -47.23
N CYS A 16 28.13 -42.23 -48.06
CA CYS A 16 26.76 -41.96 -48.48
C CYS A 16 25.87 -43.23 -48.39
N PHE A 17 24.62 -43.03 -47.96
CA PHE A 17 23.45 -43.94 -47.96
C PHE A 17 23.23 -44.95 -46.78
N ALA A 18 22.45 -44.47 -45.79
CA ALA A 18 21.48 -45.17 -44.90
C ALA A 18 21.97 -46.22 -43.86
N GLY A 19 21.33 -46.37 -42.68
CA GLY A 19 20.30 -45.52 -42.04
C GLY A 19 19.43 -46.21 -40.94
N CYS A 20 19.40 -45.62 -39.72
CA CYS A 20 18.38 -45.71 -38.63
C CYS A 20 18.13 -46.99 -37.79
N LEU A 21 18.17 -46.82 -36.43
CA LEU A 21 17.44 -47.52 -35.31
C LEU A 21 17.64 -49.07 -35.15
N GLY A 22 17.58 -49.76 -33.98
CA GLY A 22 17.37 -49.55 -32.52
C GLY A 22 17.12 -50.96 -31.85
N ALA A 23 17.02 -51.26 -30.54
CA ALA A 23 17.32 -50.64 -29.22
C ALA A 23 17.17 -51.75 -28.09
N VAL A 24 17.08 -51.37 -26.79
CA VAL A 24 16.55 -52.14 -25.59
C VAL A 24 17.47 -53.09 -24.74
N GLU A 25 17.60 -52.73 -23.44
CA GLU A 25 17.73 -53.41 -22.09
C GLU A 25 18.29 -54.84 -21.82
N VAL A 26 19.00 -55.01 -20.67
CA VAL A 26 19.03 -56.16 -19.69
C VAL A 26 19.58 -55.67 -18.29
N ASP A 27 19.40 -56.46 -17.22
CA ASP A 27 19.89 -56.37 -15.80
C ASP A 27 21.46 -56.32 -15.65
N GLU A 28 22.16 -56.26 -14.49
CA GLU A 28 22.00 -56.51 -13.02
C GLU A 28 23.27 -55.91 -12.28
N PRO A 29 23.47 -55.77 -10.93
CA PRO A 29 22.63 -55.76 -9.71
C PRO A 29 22.89 -54.50 -8.80
N VAL A 30 23.24 -54.65 -7.49
CA VAL A 30 23.51 -53.58 -6.47
C VAL A 30 24.76 -53.88 -5.61
N SER A 31 25.52 -52.85 -5.16
CA SER A 31 26.37 -52.88 -3.94
C SER A 31 26.68 -51.48 -3.38
N GLU A 32 26.89 -51.38 -2.06
CA GLU A 32 27.07 -50.15 -1.26
C GLU A 32 28.33 -49.32 -1.58
N VAL A 33 28.24 -47.99 -1.43
CA VAL A 33 29.36 -47.02 -1.27
C VAL A 33 28.90 -45.94 -0.26
N GLU A 34 29.86 -45.35 0.47
CA GLU A 34 29.65 -44.45 1.62
C GLU A 34 29.03 -43.08 1.26
N SER A 35 28.40 -42.43 2.24
CA SER A 35 27.64 -41.17 2.13
C SER A 35 28.32 -39.98 2.86
N ASN A 36 27.67 -38.81 2.81
CA ASN A 36 27.90 -37.61 3.64
C ASN A 36 29.14 -36.72 3.33
N ILE A 37 29.04 -35.89 2.27
CA ILE A 37 29.44 -34.46 2.30
C ILE A 37 28.47 -33.61 1.42
N ALA A 38 27.15 -33.82 1.56
CA ALA A 38 26.14 -33.20 0.69
C ALA A 38 24.78 -32.96 1.37
N GLU A 39 24.75 -32.87 2.71
CA GLU A 39 23.59 -32.44 3.49
C GLU A 39 23.92 -31.06 4.10
N ASN A 40 22.93 -30.17 4.15
CA ASN A 40 23.02 -28.77 4.63
C ASN A 40 23.94 -27.84 3.81
N LEU A 41 23.55 -27.58 2.56
CA LEU A 41 23.95 -26.41 1.77
C LEU A 41 22.72 -25.91 0.99
N THR A 42 22.01 -24.92 1.51
CA THR A 42 20.95 -24.20 0.79
C THR A 42 21.50 -22.89 0.21
N PHE A 43 21.00 -22.54 -0.97
CA PHE A 43 21.25 -21.28 -1.67
C PHE A 43 19.93 -20.86 -2.31
N GLU A 44 19.31 -19.85 -1.73
CA GLU A 44 17.99 -19.35 -2.12
C GLU A 44 18.00 -17.81 -2.12
N TRP A 45 17.15 -17.20 -2.93
CA TRP A 45 16.94 -15.76 -2.87
C TRP A 45 16.20 -15.43 -1.56
N ALA A 46 16.67 -14.44 -0.81
CA ALA A 46 15.97 -13.92 0.38
C ALA A 46 14.87 -12.94 -0.04
N ASN A 47 15.26 -12.03 -0.94
CA ASN A 47 14.42 -11.01 -1.53
C ASN A 47 14.89 -10.78 -2.98
N VAL A 48 13.94 -10.74 -3.91
CA VAL A 48 14.13 -10.57 -5.36
C VAL A 48 13.06 -9.63 -5.89
N VAL A 49 13.49 -8.60 -6.63
CA VAL A 49 12.58 -7.68 -7.31
C VAL A 49 12.34 -8.19 -8.74
N GLU A 50 11.09 -8.24 -9.20
CA GLU A 50 10.75 -8.72 -10.55
C GLU A 50 10.66 -7.59 -11.58
N THR A 51 10.10 -6.44 -11.19
CA THR A 51 9.97 -5.24 -12.03
C THR A 51 10.46 -4.02 -11.26
N VAL A 52 11.21 -3.13 -11.92
CA VAL A 52 11.80 -1.92 -11.32
C VAL A 52 11.72 -0.77 -12.31
N GLU A 53 11.36 0.45 -11.87
CA GLU A 53 11.36 1.62 -12.74
C GLU A 53 12.79 2.12 -13.04
N LEU A 54 13.00 2.82 -14.15
CA LEU A 54 14.27 3.50 -14.42
C LEU A 54 14.34 4.85 -13.69
N ASP A 55 14.19 4.81 -12.37
CA ASP A 55 14.16 5.96 -11.44
C ASP A 55 15.56 6.42 -10.99
N GLY A 56 16.54 5.50 -10.99
CA GLY A 56 17.89 5.71 -10.47
C GLY A 56 18.16 5.04 -9.11
N THR A 57 17.24 4.23 -8.60
CA THR A 57 17.44 3.38 -7.42
C THR A 57 18.31 2.17 -7.77
N PRO A 58 19.29 1.79 -6.92
CA PRO A 58 20.06 0.58 -7.14
C PRO A 58 19.23 -0.69 -6.87
N ILE A 59 19.21 -1.60 -7.84
CA ILE A 59 18.57 -2.91 -7.69
C ILE A 59 19.37 -3.74 -6.68
N MET A 60 18.76 -4.00 -5.53
CA MET A 60 19.29 -4.89 -4.49
C MET A 60 18.65 -6.28 -4.59
N LEU A 61 19.47 -7.33 -4.54
CA LEU A 61 19.02 -8.73 -4.41
C LEU A 61 19.81 -9.41 -3.29
N GLN A 62 19.12 -10.16 -2.43
CA GLN A 62 19.75 -10.90 -1.33
C GLN A 62 19.73 -12.41 -1.59
N VAL A 63 20.81 -13.10 -1.26
CA VAL A 63 20.91 -14.57 -1.30
C VAL A 63 21.28 -15.08 0.08
N LEU A 64 20.39 -15.89 0.68
CA LEU A 64 20.64 -16.56 1.96
C LEU A 64 21.67 -17.68 1.78
N PHE A 65 22.46 -17.90 2.83
CA PHE A 65 23.48 -18.94 2.84
C PHE A 65 23.60 -19.60 4.21
N LYS A 66 23.63 -20.94 4.23
CA LYS A 66 23.89 -21.75 5.43
C LYS A 66 25.05 -22.72 5.15
N GLY A 67 26.23 -22.42 5.72
CA GLY A 67 27.42 -23.28 5.64
C GLY A 67 28.75 -22.54 5.83
N GLU A 68 29.88 -23.27 5.76
CA GLU A 68 31.23 -22.70 5.76
C GLU A 68 32.01 -23.13 4.50
N GLY A 69 32.98 -22.32 4.06
CA GLY A 69 33.98 -22.75 3.07
C GLY A 69 33.57 -22.68 1.60
N TRP A 70 32.68 -21.77 1.23
CA TRP A 70 32.26 -21.52 -0.16
C TRP A 70 32.43 -20.05 -0.54
N LYS A 71 32.56 -19.77 -1.84
CA LYS A 71 32.56 -18.41 -2.38
C LYS A 71 31.52 -18.29 -3.49
N ALA A 72 30.59 -17.35 -3.34
CA ALA A 72 29.70 -16.95 -4.41
C ALA A 72 30.26 -15.75 -5.22
N THR A 73 29.88 -15.67 -6.49
CA THR A 73 30.29 -14.62 -7.44
C THR A 73 29.15 -14.30 -8.39
N PRO A 74 28.67 -13.04 -8.46
CA PRO A 74 27.57 -12.66 -9.33
C PRO A 74 28.03 -12.46 -10.78
N THR A 75 27.06 -12.29 -11.67
CA THR A 75 27.24 -11.85 -13.06
C THR A 75 25.92 -11.27 -13.49
N VAL A 76 25.88 -9.96 -13.75
CA VAL A 76 24.68 -9.26 -14.24
C VAL A 76 24.83 -8.99 -15.73
N LEU A 77 23.77 -9.22 -16.48
CA LEU A 77 23.65 -8.90 -17.90
C LEU A 77 22.63 -7.78 -18.10
N ASP A 78 22.95 -6.80 -18.94
CA ASP A 78 22.01 -5.78 -19.40
C ASP A 78 21.05 -6.33 -20.48
N PRO A 79 19.99 -5.59 -20.87
CA PRO A 79 19.04 -6.00 -21.92
C PRO A 79 19.67 -6.15 -23.33
N SER A 80 20.94 -5.77 -23.49
CA SER A 80 21.76 -5.98 -24.70
C SER A 80 22.75 -7.15 -24.57
N PHE A 81 22.66 -7.93 -23.47
CA PHE A 81 23.53 -9.05 -23.09
C PHE A 81 25.00 -8.69 -22.81
N ASN A 82 25.32 -7.44 -22.46
CA ASN A 82 26.63 -7.05 -21.96
C ASN A 82 26.73 -7.31 -20.45
N THR A 83 27.92 -7.72 -19.97
CA THR A 83 28.16 -7.92 -18.53
C THR A 83 28.39 -6.58 -17.82
N ILE A 84 27.58 -6.28 -16.81
CA ILE A 84 27.79 -5.14 -15.92
C ILE A 84 28.98 -5.45 -14.99
N ALA A 85 29.91 -4.49 -14.89
CA ALA A 85 31.14 -4.62 -14.09
C ALA A 85 31.17 -3.72 -12.84
N ALA A 86 30.19 -2.83 -12.71
CA ALA A 86 29.95 -2.02 -11.51
C ALA A 86 28.73 -2.61 -10.77
N TYR A 87 29.00 -3.26 -9.64
CA TYR A 87 27.99 -3.77 -8.73
C TYR A 87 28.59 -3.84 -7.31
N GLY A 88 27.78 -3.57 -6.29
CA GLY A 88 28.07 -3.95 -4.91
C GLY A 88 27.95 -5.46 -4.75
N TRP A 89 28.85 -6.06 -3.98
CA TRP A 89 28.77 -7.48 -3.59
C TRP A 89 29.31 -7.63 -2.17
N THR A 90 28.43 -7.34 -1.22
CA THR A 90 28.72 -7.40 0.22
C THR A 90 28.43 -8.79 0.78
N VAL A 91 29.02 -9.10 1.93
CA VAL A 91 28.82 -10.34 2.67
C VAL A 91 28.28 -9.97 4.03
N SER A 92 27.15 -10.55 4.42
CA SER A 92 26.51 -10.37 5.73
C SER A 92 26.56 -11.68 6.53
N PRO A 93 26.23 -11.67 7.83
CA PRO A 93 26.10 -12.91 8.62
C PRO A 93 25.05 -13.89 8.05
N LEU A 94 24.07 -13.38 7.29
CA LEU A 94 22.95 -14.15 6.72
C LEU A 94 23.19 -14.61 5.28
N GLY A 95 24.14 -14.00 4.55
CA GLY A 95 24.44 -14.38 3.18
C GLY A 95 25.22 -13.35 2.36
N TYR A 96 24.75 -13.09 1.14
CA TYR A 96 25.37 -12.14 0.19
C TYR A 96 24.32 -11.19 -0.38
N THR A 97 24.68 -9.91 -0.52
CA THR A 97 23.84 -8.90 -1.19
C THR A 97 24.50 -8.44 -2.48
N LEU A 98 23.75 -8.50 -3.58
CA LEU A 98 24.09 -7.88 -4.86
C LEU A 98 23.37 -6.54 -4.97
N GLU A 99 24.09 -5.52 -5.40
CA GLU A 99 23.57 -4.17 -5.65
C GLU A 99 24.02 -3.72 -7.04
N PHE A 100 23.14 -3.29 -7.93
CA PHE A 100 23.55 -2.68 -9.21
C PHE A 100 22.56 -1.65 -9.73
N LEU A 101 23.07 -0.58 -10.34
CA LEU A 101 22.23 0.45 -10.95
C LEU A 101 21.73 -0.03 -12.34
N PRO A 102 20.41 0.03 -12.62
CA PRO A 102 19.92 -0.05 -13.99
C PRO A 102 20.33 1.20 -14.78
N ALA A 103 20.35 1.10 -16.11
CA ALA A 103 20.88 2.16 -16.99
C ALA A 103 20.16 2.27 -18.36
N MET A 104 19.23 1.36 -18.63
CA MET A 104 18.37 1.36 -19.83
C MET A 104 17.16 0.46 -19.58
N LEU A 105 16.09 0.67 -20.34
CA LEU A 105 14.85 -0.11 -20.25
C LEU A 105 15.01 -1.55 -20.76
N GLY A 106 14.20 -2.46 -20.21
CA GLY A 106 14.11 -3.88 -20.58
C GLY A 106 14.72 -4.84 -19.57
N ASN A 107 14.77 -6.13 -19.93
CA ASN A 107 15.05 -7.20 -18.96
C ASN A 107 16.55 -7.40 -18.69
N TYR A 108 16.96 -7.22 -17.43
CA TYR A 108 18.27 -7.58 -16.90
C TYR A 108 18.28 -9.04 -16.43
N THR A 109 19.43 -9.73 -16.54
CA THR A 109 19.57 -11.12 -16.05
C THR A 109 20.72 -11.25 -15.07
N VAL A 110 20.44 -11.71 -13.86
CA VAL A 110 21.44 -11.98 -12.83
C VAL A 110 21.75 -13.48 -12.78
N THR A 111 23.03 -13.84 -12.67
CA THR A 111 23.46 -15.24 -12.46
C THR A 111 24.59 -15.33 -11.44
N ILE A 112 24.27 -15.80 -10.24
CA ILE A 112 25.20 -16.02 -9.14
C ILE A 112 25.78 -17.44 -9.24
N LYS A 113 27.11 -17.53 -9.22
CA LYS A 113 27.88 -18.77 -9.36
C LYS A 113 28.61 -19.04 -8.05
N VAL A 114 28.27 -20.16 -7.40
CA VAL A 114 28.95 -20.64 -6.20
C VAL A 114 30.08 -21.60 -6.55
N VAL A 115 31.20 -21.53 -5.82
CA VAL A 115 32.33 -22.49 -5.88
C VAL A 115 32.85 -22.88 -4.49
N THR A 116 33.31 -24.13 -4.37
CA THR A 116 34.01 -24.70 -3.20
C THR A 116 35.33 -23.99 -2.90
N ALA A 117 35.68 -23.79 -1.62
CA ALA A 117 37.06 -23.47 -1.23
C ALA A 117 38.04 -24.60 -1.59
N PRO A 118 39.33 -24.29 -1.87
CA PRO A 118 40.28 -25.23 -2.48
C PRO A 118 40.91 -26.26 -1.50
N THR A 119 40.28 -26.53 -0.35
CA THR A 119 40.78 -27.45 0.68
C THR A 119 40.58 -28.93 0.33
N TYR A 120 39.65 -29.25 -0.56
CA TYR A 120 39.38 -30.61 -1.03
C TYR A 120 39.65 -30.76 -2.53
N THR A 121 40.37 -31.83 -2.91
CA THR A 121 40.82 -32.06 -4.28
C THR A 121 39.80 -32.86 -5.10
N SER A 122 39.46 -32.37 -6.29
CA SER A 122 38.49 -32.92 -7.28
C SER A 122 37.06 -33.12 -6.71
N ASP A 123 36.05 -32.33 -7.07
CA ASP A 123 35.90 -31.42 -8.22
C ASP A 123 35.18 -30.10 -7.84
N MET A 124 35.35 -29.05 -8.66
CA MET A 124 34.58 -27.81 -8.48
C MET A 124 33.13 -28.03 -8.92
N VAL A 125 32.23 -28.18 -7.95
CA VAL A 125 30.79 -28.13 -8.17
C VAL A 125 30.37 -26.67 -8.36
N TYR A 126 29.62 -26.40 -9.43
CA TYR A 126 29.04 -25.10 -9.72
C TYR A 126 27.52 -25.19 -9.61
N ILE A 127 26.93 -24.38 -8.74
CA ILE A 127 25.48 -24.18 -8.64
C ILE A 127 25.20 -22.76 -9.15
N PRO A 128 24.47 -22.59 -10.27
CA PRO A 128 24.07 -21.29 -10.78
C PRO A 128 22.65 -20.92 -10.31
N LEU A 129 22.53 -19.90 -9.46
CA LEU A 129 21.25 -19.27 -9.15
C LEU A 129 21.00 -18.14 -10.16
N THR A 130 19.81 -18.09 -10.76
CA THR A 130 19.48 -17.14 -11.86
C THR A 130 18.20 -16.40 -11.55
N HIS A 131 18.14 -15.10 -11.86
CA HIS A 131 16.94 -14.26 -11.78
C HIS A 131 16.87 -13.30 -12.98
N THR A 132 15.68 -12.80 -13.31
CA THR A 132 15.46 -11.83 -14.40
C THR A 132 14.58 -10.71 -13.88
N ILE A 133 14.90 -9.47 -14.24
CA ILE A 133 14.25 -8.26 -13.73
C ILE A 133 13.87 -7.38 -14.91
N GLU A 134 12.61 -6.98 -15.05
CA GLU A 134 12.17 -6.06 -16.09
C GLU A 134 12.34 -4.61 -15.62
N VAL A 135 13.01 -3.77 -16.43
CA VAL A 135 13.15 -2.34 -16.14
C VAL A 135 12.20 -1.53 -17.00
N THR A 136 11.18 -0.95 -16.37
CA THR A 136 10.10 -0.16 -16.98
C THR A 136 10.46 1.33 -17.08
N PRO A 137 9.80 2.11 -17.96
CA PRO A 137 9.88 3.56 -17.89
C PRO A 137 9.40 4.04 -16.52
N PRO A 138 10.00 5.10 -15.95
CA PRO A 138 9.45 5.70 -14.73
C PRO A 138 8.08 6.32 -15.00
N VAL A 139 7.23 6.36 -13.98
CA VAL A 139 6.00 7.16 -14.02
C VAL A 139 6.36 8.65 -14.05
N GLU A 140 6.00 9.33 -15.13
CA GLU A 140 6.20 10.79 -15.25
C GLU A 140 4.97 11.55 -14.76
N ASP A 141 5.18 12.46 -13.81
CA ASP A 141 4.15 13.32 -13.26
C ASP A 141 3.56 14.29 -14.29
N ALA A 142 2.30 14.70 -14.10
CA ALA A 142 1.74 15.79 -14.90
C ALA A 142 2.46 17.11 -14.53
N PRO A 143 2.90 17.93 -15.51
CA PRO A 143 3.66 19.14 -15.22
C PRO A 143 2.85 20.14 -14.40
N ALA A 144 3.31 20.49 -13.19
CA ALA A 144 2.64 21.47 -12.35
C ALA A 144 3.06 22.90 -12.76
N LEU A 145 2.13 23.65 -13.38
CA LEU A 145 2.38 24.99 -13.88
C LEU A 145 1.90 26.06 -12.89
N GLN A 146 2.83 26.64 -12.13
CA GLN A 146 2.53 27.75 -11.23
C GLN A 146 2.69 29.10 -11.95
N ALA A 147 1.62 29.89 -11.94
CA ALA A 147 1.59 31.29 -12.33
C ALA A 147 0.77 32.11 -11.32
N PRO A 148 1.03 33.41 -11.14
CA PRO A 148 0.23 34.25 -10.25
C PRO A 148 -1.23 34.28 -10.67
N ALA A 149 -2.17 33.89 -9.81
CA ALA A 149 -3.60 33.93 -10.12
C ALA A 149 -4.11 35.35 -10.41
N ASN A 150 -3.46 36.37 -9.82
CA ASN A 150 -3.66 37.78 -10.11
C ASN A 150 -2.31 38.52 -10.17
N GLU A 151 -2.18 39.47 -11.09
CA GLU A 151 -1.01 40.34 -11.33
C GLU A 151 -1.43 41.81 -11.17
N LEU A 152 -0.69 42.64 -10.43
CA LEU A 152 -1.06 44.02 -10.11
C LEU A 152 -0.07 45.03 -10.73
N LEU A 153 -0.57 45.91 -11.61
CA LEU A 153 0.19 46.96 -12.31
C LEU A 153 -0.20 48.37 -11.83
N GLU A 154 0.71 49.19 -11.29
CA GLU A 154 0.30 50.50 -10.75
C GLU A 154 -0.34 51.45 -11.80
N GLU A 155 0.12 51.34 -13.06
CA GLU A 155 -0.42 52.01 -14.24
C GLU A 155 -0.16 51.14 -15.51
N PRO A 156 -0.87 51.37 -16.63
CA PRO A 156 -0.67 50.64 -17.89
C PRO A 156 0.79 50.63 -18.38
N ASN A 157 1.44 49.46 -18.32
CA ASN A 157 2.87 49.30 -18.54
C ASN A 157 3.20 47.90 -19.10
N LEU A 158 4.48 47.61 -19.34
CA LEU A 158 4.97 46.28 -19.69
C LEU A 158 4.99 45.39 -18.43
N LEU A 159 4.30 44.25 -18.46
CA LEU A 159 4.32 43.26 -17.37
C LEU A 159 5.48 42.27 -17.57
N TRP A 160 6.22 42.00 -16.50
CA TRP A 160 7.14 40.87 -16.42
C TRP A 160 6.41 39.63 -15.90
N TYR A 161 5.62 39.00 -16.77
CA TYR A 161 4.88 37.79 -16.41
C TYR A 161 5.86 36.63 -16.22
N GLN A 162 5.81 36.02 -15.04
CA GLN A 162 6.76 35.00 -14.61
C GLN A 162 6.09 33.97 -13.70
N GLY A 163 6.70 32.79 -13.63
CA GLY A 163 6.26 31.72 -12.75
C GLY A 163 7.27 30.57 -12.74
N THR A 164 6.82 29.44 -12.26
CA THR A 164 7.59 28.20 -12.19
C THR A 164 6.83 27.07 -12.88
N LEU A 165 7.59 26.16 -13.48
CA LEU A 165 7.09 24.94 -14.09
C LEU A 165 7.89 23.79 -13.46
N THR A 166 7.23 23.01 -12.62
CA THR A 166 7.85 21.89 -11.89
C THR A 166 7.44 20.56 -12.52
N HIS A 167 8.43 19.81 -12.97
CA HIS A 167 8.36 18.51 -13.63
C HIS A 167 9.79 17.95 -13.62
N ASP A 168 10.02 16.66 -13.34
CA ASP A 168 11.39 16.17 -13.12
C ASP A 168 12.28 16.30 -14.38
N ALA A 169 11.71 16.07 -15.56
CA ALA A 169 12.35 16.36 -16.83
C ALA A 169 11.96 17.75 -17.37
N ILE A 170 12.42 18.85 -16.76
CA ILE A 170 12.21 20.23 -17.26
C ILE A 170 12.71 20.42 -18.70
N GLU A 171 13.74 19.69 -19.15
CA GLU A 171 14.23 19.79 -20.54
C GLU A 171 13.21 19.27 -21.59
N SER A 172 12.30 18.38 -21.21
CA SER A 172 11.21 17.88 -22.07
C SER A 172 10.11 18.93 -22.31
N CYS A 173 10.04 19.94 -21.45
CA CYS A 173 8.88 20.81 -21.33
C CYS A 173 8.76 21.83 -22.48
N SER A 174 7.51 22.10 -22.84
CA SER A 174 7.12 23.20 -23.72
C SER A 174 6.02 24.04 -23.07
N LEU A 175 6.24 25.36 -23.02
CA LEU A 175 5.34 26.31 -22.37
C LEU A 175 4.79 27.31 -23.39
N THR A 176 3.47 27.53 -23.36
CA THR A 176 2.75 28.41 -24.28
C THR A 176 1.76 29.31 -23.54
N TYR A 177 1.37 30.42 -24.14
CA TYR A 177 0.40 31.34 -23.57
C TYR A 177 -0.54 31.95 -24.63
N ALA A 178 -1.73 32.34 -24.20
CA ALA A 178 -2.71 33.08 -24.96
C ALA A 178 -3.41 34.13 -24.08
N ILE A 179 -3.40 35.39 -24.52
CA ILE A 179 -4.01 36.54 -23.84
C ILE A 179 -5.40 36.80 -24.41
N SER A 180 -6.31 37.32 -23.59
CA SER A 180 -7.70 37.63 -23.95
C SER A 180 -7.90 38.64 -25.11
N ASP A 181 -6.85 39.33 -25.56
CA ASP A 181 -6.85 40.23 -26.73
C ASP A 181 -6.69 39.47 -28.07
N GLY A 182 -6.26 38.20 -28.03
CA GLY A 182 -5.92 37.37 -29.18
C GLY A 182 -4.42 37.22 -29.46
N THR A 183 -3.55 37.78 -28.62
CA THR A 183 -2.09 37.57 -28.66
C THR A 183 -1.73 36.21 -28.08
N SER A 184 -0.82 35.46 -28.71
CA SER A 184 -0.33 34.18 -28.19
C SER A 184 1.11 33.89 -28.62
N GLY A 185 1.78 33.01 -27.88
CA GLY A 185 3.17 32.62 -28.16
C GLY A 185 3.69 31.48 -27.30
N SER A 186 4.99 31.24 -27.38
CA SER A 186 5.72 30.30 -26.53
C SER A 186 6.58 31.05 -25.52
N ILE A 187 6.78 30.48 -24.34
CA ILE A 187 7.64 31.00 -23.28
C ILE A 187 8.93 30.14 -23.24
N GLY A 188 10.07 30.78 -23.00
CA GLY A 188 11.31 30.05 -22.68
C GLY A 188 11.34 29.68 -21.20
N ILE A 189 11.58 28.40 -20.92
CA ILE A 189 11.80 27.86 -19.58
C ILE A 189 13.31 27.85 -19.34
N ASN A 190 13.74 28.20 -18.13
CA ASN A 190 15.13 28.14 -17.70
C ASN A 190 15.47 26.75 -17.12
N GLU A 191 16.76 26.47 -16.94
CA GLU A 191 17.26 25.21 -16.35
C GLU A 191 16.79 24.96 -14.90
N ASP A 192 16.31 26.00 -14.20
CA ASP A 192 15.74 25.95 -12.84
C ASP A 192 14.19 25.85 -12.82
N GLY A 193 13.56 25.58 -13.97
CA GLY A 193 12.09 25.53 -14.12
C GLY A 193 11.41 26.89 -14.04
N THR A 194 12.13 27.97 -13.72
CA THR A 194 11.56 29.33 -13.78
C THR A 194 11.34 29.73 -15.23
N TRP A 195 10.30 30.51 -15.48
CA TRP A 195 10.03 31.06 -16.79
C TRP A 195 9.63 32.52 -16.67
N LYS A 196 10.03 33.34 -17.63
CA LYS A 196 9.82 34.79 -17.59
C LYS A 196 9.69 35.38 -18.99
N ILE A 197 8.62 36.13 -19.20
CA ILE A 197 8.31 36.79 -20.47
C ILE A 197 7.84 38.23 -20.23
N MET A 198 8.25 39.14 -21.11
CA MET A 198 7.74 40.50 -21.13
C MET A 198 6.49 40.55 -22.00
N LEU A 199 5.35 40.92 -21.41
CA LEU A 199 4.06 41.05 -22.08
C LEU A 199 3.64 42.53 -22.12
N ASP A 200 3.12 42.97 -23.25
CA ASP A 200 2.77 44.38 -23.46
C ASP A 200 1.31 44.66 -23.04
N PHE A 201 1.15 45.30 -21.88
CA PHE A 201 -0.13 45.79 -21.38
C PHE A 201 -0.25 47.32 -21.45
N THR A 202 0.55 48.00 -22.28
CA THR A 202 0.54 49.48 -22.35
C THR A 202 -0.76 50.06 -22.95
N GLU A 203 -1.55 49.26 -23.68
CA GLU A 203 -2.88 49.64 -24.19
C GLU A 203 -4.06 49.08 -23.34
N ILE A 204 -3.82 48.62 -22.10
CA ILE A 204 -4.88 48.05 -21.23
C ILE A 204 -5.87 49.11 -20.72
N GLU A 205 -7.15 49.01 -21.12
CA GLU A 205 -8.25 49.85 -20.58
C GLU A 205 -9.05 49.17 -19.44
N SER A 206 -8.89 47.85 -19.25
CA SER A 206 -9.57 47.03 -18.24
C SER A 206 -8.84 45.71 -18.01
N SER A 207 -9.01 45.08 -16.85
CA SER A 207 -8.41 43.78 -16.51
C SER A 207 -8.50 42.73 -17.61
N MET A 208 -7.39 42.08 -17.94
CA MET A 208 -7.25 41.06 -18.98
C MET A 208 -6.78 39.73 -18.39
N THR A 209 -6.91 38.64 -19.14
CA THR A 209 -6.47 37.31 -18.70
C THR A 209 -5.39 36.72 -19.60
N ILE A 210 -4.48 35.96 -18.98
CA ILE A 210 -3.42 35.18 -19.64
C ILE A 210 -3.70 33.72 -19.32
N ALA A 211 -4.08 32.92 -20.32
CA ALA A 211 -4.08 31.47 -20.21
C ALA A 211 -2.67 30.96 -20.58
N THR A 212 -2.13 30.06 -19.77
CA THR A 212 -0.76 29.53 -19.92
C THR A 212 -0.82 28.01 -19.84
N THR A 213 -0.25 27.32 -20.83
CA THR A 213 -0.35 25.86 -21.00
C THR A 213 1.04 25.24 -21.10
N ALA A 214 1.32 24.28 -20.22
CA ALA A 214 2.53 23.46 -20.22
C ALA A 214 2.26 22.08 -20.84
N ALA A 215 3.27 21.49 -21.47
CA ALA A 215 3.30 20.11 -21.91
C ALA A 215 4.71 19.53 -21.73
N CYS A 216 4.86 18.44 -20.98
CA CYS A 216 6.14 17.85 -20.58
C CYS A 216 6.07 16.31 -20.54
N GLY A 217 7.22 15.64 -20.60
CA GLY A 217 7.39 14.18 -20.54
C GLY A 217 8.38 13.67 -21.60
N GLU A 218 9.46 13.00 -21.18
CA GLU A 218 10.45 12.32 -22.02
C GLU A 218 9.92 10.99 -22.57
N TYR A 219 9.10 10.28 -21.78
CA TYR A 219 8.49 9.00 -22.11
C TYR A 219 6.99 9.14 -22.42
N THR A 220 6.25 9.93 -21.64
CA THR A 220 4.80 10.11 -21.73
C THR A 220 4.42 11.59 -21.59
N THR A 221 4.05 12.26 -22.69
CA THR A 221 3.75 13.70 -22.64
C THR A 221 2.38 14.01 -22.02
N LEU A 222 2.38 14.66 -20.86
CA LEU A 222 1.21 15.18 -20.12
C LEU A 222 1.12 16.71 -20.19
N THR A 223 -0.02 17.30 -19.80
CA THR A 223 -0.29 18.75 -19.98
C THR A 223 -1.09 19.38 -18.84
N ASP A 224 -0.76 20.63 -18.49
CA ASP A 224 -1.48 21.47 -17.51
C ASP A 224 -1.79 22.87 -18.09
N THR A 225 -2.77 23.59 -17.52
CA THR A 225 -3.15 24.94 -17.96
C THR A 225 -3.75 25.80 -16.84
N ILE A 226 -3.10 26.95 -16.57
CA ILE A 226 -3.50 27.95 -15.58
C ILE A 226 -3.98 29.25 -16.24
N VAL A 227 -4.79 30.06 -15.54
CA VAL A 227 -5.27 31.37 -16.01
C VAL A 227 -5.00 32.48 -15.00
N THR A 228 -4.20 33.47 -15.40
CA THR A 228 -3.82 34.67 -14.62
C THR A 228 -4.70 35.86 -14.97
N ASN A 229 -5.10 36.66 -13.98
CA ASN A 229 -5.84 37.93 -14.18
C ASN A 229 -4.94 39.16 -13.94
N VAL A 230 -4.93 40.15 -14.82
CA VAL A 230 -4.16 41.40 -14.64
C VAL A 230 -5.08 42.53 -14.10
N ILE A 231 -4.66 43.19 -13.03
CA ILE A 231 -5.36 44.18 -12.18
C ILE A 231 -4.39 45.38 -11.93
N LEU A 232 -4.80 46.49 -11.27
CA LEU A 232 -3.94 47.69 -11.10
C LEU A 232 -3.99 48.39 -9.70
N GLU A 233 -2.88 48.40 -8.92
CA GLU A 233 -2.65 49.12 -7.62
C GLU A 233 -1.13 49.41 -7.37
N GLY A 234 -0.70 50.26 -6.40
CA GLY A 234 0.71 50.77 -6.32
C GLY A 234 1.38 51.17 -4.96
N GLY A 235 2.67 51.60 -5.01
CA GLY A 235 3.71 51.40 -3.96
C GLY A 235 4.39 52.59 -3.20
N GLY A 236 5.62 52.38 -2.68
CA GLY A 236 6.23 53.07 -1.50
C GLY A 236 7.58 53.84 -1.63
N SER A 237 8.30 54.09 -0.51
CA SER A 237 9.35 55.14 -0.31
C SER A 237 10.57 54.69 0.53
N ASP A 238 11.68 55.45 0.49
CA ASP A 238 12.70 55.57 1.58
C ASP A 238 12.51 56.87 2.39
N GLN A 239 13.07 56.98 3.61
CA GLN A 239 12.68 58.04 4.56
C GLN A 239 13.75 59.09 4.97
N ASP A 240 15.03 58.76 5.19
CA ASP A 240 16.04 59.75 5.66
C ASP A 240 17.08 60.19 4.60
N GLY A 241 17.08 59.52 3.44
CA GLY A 241 17.83 59.92 2.25
C GLY A 241 19.35 59.76 2.34
N ASP A 242 19.90 59.02 3.31
CA ASP A 242 21.33 58.72 3.37
C ASP A 242 21.84 58.02 2.07
N SER A 243 20.93 57.28 1.40
CA SER A 243 21.01 56.51 0.14
C SER A 243 21.00 54.98 0.29
N VAL A 244 20.70 54.46 1.47
CA VAL A 244 20.24 53.10 1.77
C VAL A 244 18.70 53.12 1.87
N LEU A 245 18.04 52.03 1.48
CA LEU A 245 16.59 51.88 1.66
C LEU A 245 16.29 51.38 3.08
N ASP A 246 15.20 51.82 3.72
CA ASP A 246 14.77 51.50 5.10
C ASP A 246 14.92 50.01 5.54
N ILE A 247 14.87 49.07 4.60
CA ILE A 247 15.02 47.62 4.81
C ILE A 247 16.47 47.15 5.04
N ASN A 248 17.47 47.96 4.66
CA ASN A 248 18.89 47.57 4.58
C ASN A 248 19.83 48.40 5.46
N ASP A 249 19.34 49.37 6.22
CA ASP A 249 20.14 50.16 7.17
C ASP A 249 20.06 49.59 8.61
N ARG A 250 21.17 49.69 9.35
CA ARG A 250 21.25 49.40 10.79
C ARG A 250 20.84 50.57 11.67
N CYS A 251 20.78 51.81 11.14
CA CYS A 251 20.41 53.01 11.89
C CYS A 251 19.28 53.88 11.25
N PRO A 252 18.08 53.34 10.86
CA PRO A 252 17.15 53.98 9.89
C PRO A 252 16.40 55.27 10.31
N ASP A 253 16.84 55.94 11.36
CA ASP A 253 16.44 57.30 11.77
C ASP A 253 17.75 58.10 12.02
N GLY A 254 18.70 58.01 11.07
CA GLY A 254 20.13 58.25 11.29
C GLY A 254 20.60 59.68 11.03
N ILE A 255 21.93 59.84 10.89
CA ILE A 255 22.55 61.11 10.47
C ILE A 255 22.59 61.16 8.93
N GLY A 256 21.41 61.22 8.31
CA GLY A 256 21.23 61.17 6.85
C GLY A 256 21.62 62.44 6.08
N GLU A 257 21.11 62.57 4.84
CA GLU A 257 21.51 63.66 3.91
C GLU A 257 21.20 65.07 4.46
N ASP A 258 20.13 65.22 5.24
CA ASP A 258 19.72 66.50 5.85
C ASP A 258 20.71 67.01 6.93
N GLU A 259 21.50 66.12 7.55
CA GLU A 259 22.61 66.49 8.46
C GLU A 259 23.99 66.50 7.76
N GLY A 260 24.07 66.00 6.52
CA GLY A 260 25.20 66.16 5.62
C GLY A 260 26.26 65.05 5.66
N TRP A 261 25.91 63.86 6.16
CA TRP A 261 26.71 62.64 6.06
C TRP A 261 26.08 61.67 5.04
N LYS A 262 26.92 60.76 4.52
CA LYS A 262 26.59 59.57 3.72
C LYS A 262 27.72 58.55 3.93
N SER A 263 27.43 57.26 4.04
CA SER A 263 28.45 56.24 4.31
C SER A 263 29.60 56.26 3.27
N ASN A 264 30.84 56.12 3.76
CA ASN A 264 32.06 56.05 2.93
C ASN A 264 33.29 55.57 3.75
N SER A 265 34.18 54.83 3.07
CA SER A 265 35.37 54.14 3.60
C SER A 265 36.55 55.01 4.07
N ASN A 266 36.28 56.23 4.54
CA ASN A 266 37.25 57.06 5.28
C ASN A 266 36.72 57.55 6.64
N SER A 267 35.47 57.21 6.99
CA SER A 267 34.87 57.47 8.30
C SER A 267 34.20 56.25 8.93
N ASP A 268 34.07 55.17 8.17
CA ASP A 268 33.48 53.88 8.49
C ASP A 268 34.46 52.87 7.86
N LYS A 269 35.38 52.27 8.64
CA LYS A 269 36.50 51.48 8.09
C LYS A 269 36.14 50.03 7.74
N ASP A 270 35.05 49.51 8.29
CA ASP A 270 34.52 48.16 8.07
C ASP A 270 33.17 48.12 7.31
N GLU A 271 32.64 49.29 6.92
CA GLU A 271 31.48 49.50 6.02
C GLU A 271 30.14 48.94 6.58
N ASP A 272 29.87 49.21 7.87
CA ASP A 272 28.69 48.71 8.61
C ASP A 272 27.56 49.76 8.79
N GLY A 273 27.84 51.04 8.55
CA GLY A 273 26.92 52.17 8.77
C GLY A 273 27.24 53.05 10.00
N CYS A 274 28.20 52.64 10.84
CA CYS A 274 28.64 53.40 12.02
C CYS A 274 29.87 54.31 11.74
N ARG A 275 30.61 54.72 12.78
CA ARG A 275 31.75 55.66 12.65
C ARG A 275 32.82 55.46 13.73
N ASP A 276 34.02 55.02 13.33
CA ASP A 276 35.08 54.48 14.22
C ASP A 276 35.45 55.36 15.42
N ASN A 277 35.64 56.67 15.19
CA ASN A 277 36.57 57.52 15.96
C ASN A 277 36.11 57.88 17.40
N ASP A 278 34.96 57.42 17.88
CA ASP A 278 34.34 57.97 19.10
C ASP A 278 34.31 57.04 20.32
N GLU A 279 34.97 55.86 20.29
CA GLU A 279 35.49 55.12 21.47
C GLU A 279 36.80 54.35 21.11
N ASP A 280 37.93 55.07 20.85
CA ASP A 280 39.18 54.58 20.19
C ASP A 280 40.48 55.25 20.74
N ASP A 281 41.60 54.51 20.93
CA ASP A 281 42.96 54.96 21.37
C ASP A 281 44.03 53.80 21.29
N ASP A 282 45.27 54.01 20.76
CA ASP A 282 46.40 53.00 20.64
C ASP A 282 47.80 53.67 20.38
N ASP A 283 48.96 52.96 20.52
CA ASP A 283 50.34 53.45 20.19
C ASP A 283 51.42 52.40 19.68
N ASP A 284 52.43 51.92 20.47
CA ASP A 284 53.76 51.46 19.92
C ASP A 284 54.32 50.01 20.23
N ASN A 285 53.76 49.21 21.19
CA ASN A 285 53.80 47.70 21.22
C ASN A 285 55.17 46.93 21.22
N ASP A 286 55.80 46.66 22.39
CA ASP A 286 57.12 45.95 22.49
C ASP A 286 57.09 44.45 22.88
N GLY A 287 55.96 43.94 23.37
CA GLY A 287 55.76 42.53 23.72
C GLY A 287 54.98 42.31 25.02
N VAL A 288 54.99 43.28 25.94
CA VAL A 288 54.20 43.26 27.17
C VAL A 288 53.33 44.51 27.24
N ILE A 289 52.02 44.35 27.42
CA ILE A 289 51.09 45.50 27.54
C ILE A 289 51.46 46.39 28.74
N ASP A 290 51.20 47.69 28.66
CA ASP A 290 51.51 48.83 29.57
C ASP A 290 51.34 48.62 31.10
N SER A 291 50.75 47.50 31.51
CA SER A 291 50.40 47.16 32.89
C SER A 291 51.26 46.06 33.53
N HIS A 292 52.12 45.36 32.78
CA HIS A 292 52.74 44.11 33.24
C HIS A 292 54.29 44.02 33.15
N ASP A 293 54.99 45.07 32.72
CA ASP A 293 56.45 45.16 32.90
C ASP A 293 56.79 45.80 34.26
N ASN A 294 57.81 45.27 34.95
CA ASN A 294 58.37 45.81 36.19
C ASN A 294 59.34 47.00 35.93
N CYS A 295 59.82 47.20 34.69
CA CYS A 295 60.74 48.25 34.27
C CYS A 295 60.33 49.02 32.97
N PRO A 296 59.08 49.52 32.82
CA PRO A 296 58.42 49.98 31.56
C PRO A 296 58.95 51.27 30.90
N ASP A 297 60.21 51.62 31.11
CA ASP A 297 60.93 52.75 30.50
C ASP A 297 62.37 52.31 30.03
N SER A 298 62.69 51.01 30.06
CA SER A 298 64.07 50.47 30.02
C SER A 298 64.61 50.15 28.62
N PHE A 299 64.71 51.16 27.75
CA PHE A 299 65.24 50.97 26.38
C PHE A 299 66.74 50.59 26.32
N GLY A 300 67.07 49.43 25.76
CA GLY A 300 68.38 49.18 25.14
C GLY A 300 69.18 47.96 25.60
N TRP A 301 68.59 47.08 26.41
CA TRP A 301 69.04 45.69 26.60
C TRP A 301 67.87 44.73 26.31
N LEU A 302 68.09 43.43 26.51
CA LEU A 302 67.10 42.37 26.33
C LEU A 302 67.40 41.34 27.43
N SER A 303 66.41 40.81 28.15
CA SER A 303 66.65 39.65 29.03
C SER A 303 67.15 38.48 28.19
N THR A 304 68.22 37.84 28.65
CA THR A 304 68.90 36.75 27.93
C THR A 304 69.43 35.72 28.94
N PRO A 305 69.11 34.42 28.80
CA PRO A 305 69.44 33.39 29.80
C PRO A 305 70.93 33.16 30.14
N ASP A 306 71.87 33.78 29.42
CA ASP A 306 73.32 33.71 29.72
C ASP A 306 73.76 34.67 30.87
N ALA A 307 72.84 35.48 31.41
CA ALA A 307 73.14 36.52 32.42
C ALA A 307 71.95 36.91 33.34
N ASP A 308 70.81 36.22 33.18
CA ASP A 308 69.51 36.47 33.81
C ASP A 308 68.74 35.13 33.70
N PHE A 309 69.14 34.13 34.51
CA PHE A 309 68.89 32.71 34.25
C PHE A 309 67.40 32.34 34.36
N ASP A 310 66.73 32.76 35.44
CA ASP A 310 65.27 32.67 35.59
C ASP A 310 64.50 33.82 34.90
N SER A 311 65.22 34.86 34.46
CA SER A 311 64.74 35.93 33.56
C SER A 311 63.65 36.85 34.15
N ASP A 312 63.73 37.19 35.44
CA ASP A 312 62.80 38.14 36.09
C ASP A 312 63.00 39.62 35.64
N GLY A 313 64.12 39.90 34.96
CA GLY A 313 64.58 41.24 34.60
C GLY A 313 65.80 41.74 35.39
N CYS A 314 66.41 40.90 36.22
CA CYS A 314 67.62 41.18 37.00
C CYS A 314 68.89 40.57 36.36
N HIS A 315 69.82 40.02 37.17
CA HIS A 315 71.14 39.55 36.71
C HIS A 315 71.90 38.73 37.78
N ASP A 316 71.82 37.40 37.73
CA ASP A 316 72.24 36.43 38.75
C ASP A 316 73.62 36.66 39.39
N VAL A 317 74.71 36.70 38.60
CA VAL A 317 76.12 36.61 39.06
C VAL A 317 76.61 37.65 40.08
N THR A 318 75.77 38.58 40.50
CA THR A 318 76.08 39.62 41.51
C THR A 318 75.09 39.73 42.66
N GLU A 319 73.83 39.33 42.53
CA GLU A 319 72.78 39.67 43.50
C GLU A 319 71.83 38.52 43.91
N ASP A 320 71.97 37.29 43.36
CA ASP A 320 71.16 36.10 43.74
C ASP A 320 71.93 34.98 44.49
N ALA A 321 71.21 33.99 45.03
CA ALA A 321 71.71 32.83 45.80
C ALA A 321 70.73 31.64 45.95
N ASP A 322 69.67 31.55 45.15
CA ASP A 322 68.78 30.38 44.98
C ASP A 322 68.84 30.06 43.47
N ASP A 323 69.87 29.32 43.04
CA ASP A 323 70.41 29.39 41.66
C ASP A 323 69.42 28.86 40.57
N ASP A 324 68.43 28.05 40.95
CA ASP A 324 67.26 27.61 40.17
C ASP A 324 65.91 28.16 40.69
N ASN A 325 65.95 28.90 41.81
CA ASN A 325 64.86 29.65 42.45
C ASN A 325 63.63 28.82 42.85
N ASP A 326 63.78 27.51 43.05
CA ASP A 326 62.68 26.58 43.36
C ASP A 326 62.31 26.53 44.86
N GLY A 327 63.17 27.09 45.72
CA GLY A 327 62.92 27.25 47.15
C GLY A 327 63.26 26.03 48.03
N VAL A 328 63.70 24.91 47.47
CA VAL A 328 64.38 23.84 48.21
C VAL A 328 65.88 23.99 48.02
N LEU A 329 66.52 24.57 49.04
CA LEU A 329 67.97 24.82 49.06
C LEU A 329 68.78 23.58 48.63
N ASP A 330 69.86 23.82 47.86
CA ASP A 330 70.76 22.87 47.18
C ASP A 330 71.56 21.89 48.09
N VAL A 331 71.07 21.68 49.31
CA VAL A 331 71.57 20.79 50.36
C VAL A 331 70.49 19.88 50.98
N GLU A 332 69.20 20.13 50.73
CA GLU A 332 68.08 19.28 51.19
C GLU A 332 67.25 18.70 50.03
N ASP A 333 67.56 19.09 48.78
CA ASP A 333 67.04 18.56 47.51
C ASP A 333 67.80 17.29 46.99
N ALA A 334 67.14 16.51 46.13
CA ALA A 334 67.64 15.34 45.41
C ALA A 334 68.23 15.65 44.01
N CYS A 335 67.87 16.77 43.37
CA CYS A 335 68.23 17.17 42.00
C CYS A 335 68.99 18.55 41.86
N PRO A 336 70.09 18.85 42.61
CA PRO A 336 70.47 20.23 43.01
C PRO A 336 71.27 21.08 41.99
N TYR A 337 70.92 20.97 40.72
CA TYR A 337 71.25 21.87 39.60
C TYR A 337 70.19 21.62 38.52
N GLY A 338 68.93 21.82 38.89
CA GLY A 338 67.78 21.21 38.25
C GLY A 338 67.25 22.01 37.07
N ARG A 339 65.93 21.91 36.87
CA ARG A 339 65.17 22.90 36.10
C ARG A 339 65.03 24.19 36.91
N ILE A 340 64.76 25.32 36.25
CA ILE A 340 64.82 26.65 36.86
C ILE A 340 63.46 27.36 36.80
N GLY A 341 63.19 28.24 37.77
CA GLY A 341 61.96 29.03 37.85
C GLY A 341 60.70 28.19 38.15
N TRP A 342 60.89 27.04 38.80
CA TRP A 342 59.81 26.16 39.26
C TRP A 342 59.65 26.26 40.78
N GLY A 343 59.29 25.18 41.47
CA GLY A 343 59.25 25.13 42.92
C GLY A 343 58.75 23.79 43.43
N SER A 344 59.56 23.04 44.19
CA SER A 344 59.16 21.76 44.77
C SER A 344 57.89 21.95 45.64
N THR A 345 56.79 21.48 45.06
CA THR A 345 55.41 21.68 45.46
C THR A 345 54.56 20.64 44.72
N LEU A 346 53.38 20.31 45.29
CA LEU A 346 52.37 19.35 44.82
C LEU A 346 51.70 19.72 43.46
N TYR A 347 52.50 20.12 42.49
CA TYR A 347 52.15 20.55 41.13
C TYR A 347 53.23 20.15 40.12
N SER A 348 54.47 19.97 40.59
CA SER A 348 55.68 19.74 39.79
C SER A 348 56.66 18.76 40.44
N ASP A 349 56.32 18.33 41.65
CA ASP A 349 56.94 17.36 42.53
C ASP A 349 55.74 16.76 43.30
N TRP A 350 55.05 15.79 42.68
CA TRP A 350 53.70 15.35 43.07
C TRP A 350 53.70 14.61 44.42
N ASP A 351 54.74 13.80 44.67
CA ASP A 351 54.96 13.04 45.91
C ASP A 351 55.70 13.86 47.00
N GLY A 352 56.58 14.80 46.62
CA GLY A 352 57.31 15.70 47.52
C GLY A 352 58.76 15.28 47.84
N ASP A 353 59.47 14.73 46.85
CA ASP A 353 60.86 14.21 46.90
C ASP A 353 61.91 15.32 46.68
N GLY A 354 61.63 16.28 45.80
CA GLY A 354 62.52 17.38 45.39
C GLY A 354 62.92 17.36 43.91
N CYS A 355 62.91 16.20 43.25
CA CYS A 355 63.11 16.12 41.80
C CYS A 355 61.86 16.52 41.01
N LEU A 356 62.03 16.90 39.74
CA LEU A 356 60.95 17.34 38.87
C LEU A 356 60.31 16.16 38.11
N ASP A 357 59.07 15.82 38.44
CA ASP A 357 58.20 14.83 37.78
C ASP A 357 58.48 14.69 36.26
N LEU A 358 58.41 15.82 35.55
CA LEU A 358 58.36 15.92 34.08
C LEU A 358 59.61 15.37 33.34
N ASP A 359 60.78 15.40 33.97
CA ASP A 359 62.07 15.06 33.34
C ASP A 359 62.94 14.11 34.20
N GLU A 360 62.63 13.93 35.50
CA GLU A 360 63.54 13.30 36.48
C GLU A 360 62.93 12.18 37.34
N ASP A 361 61.60 11.98 37.38
CA ASP A 361 60.94 10.76 37.90
C ASP A 361 60.18 9.98 36.80
N ASN A 362 59.60 8.82 37.13
CA ASN A 362 58.86 7.92 36.22
C ASN A 362 57.77 7.02 36.89
N ASP A 363 57.21 7.45 38.01
CA ASP A 363 56.15 6.77 38.78
C ASP A 363 55.46 7.84 39.66
N ASP A 364 54.98 8.92 39.02
CA ASP A 364 54.76 10.24 39.66
C ASP A 364 53.81 10.19 40.89
N ASP A 365 52.89 9.23 40.98
CA ASP A 365 51.95 9.05 42.10
C ASP A 365 52.18 7.79 42.99
N ASN A 366 53.09 6.89 42.57
CA ASN A 366 53.45 5.64 43.24
C ASN A 366 52.31 4.59 43.41
N ASP A 367 51.28 4.55 42.54
CA ASP A 367 50.21 3.54 42.61
C ASP A 367 50.61 2.11 42.15
N LEU A 368 51.75 1.98 41.43
CA LEU A 368 52.34 0.79 40.78
C LEU A 368 51.98 0.55 39.29
N SER A 369 51.29 1.48 38.64
CA SER A 369 51.35 1.70 37.20
C SER A 369 52.71 2.32 36.81
N MET A 370 52.84 2.82 35.58
CA MET A 370 53.99 3.63 35.12
C MET A 370 53.47 4.67 34.12
N ASP A 371 53.99 5.90 34.13
CA ASP A 371 53.53 7.00 33.25
C ASP A 371 53.56 6.70 31.74
N ASP A 372 54.26 5.64 31.29
CA ASP A 372 54.28 5.20 29.89
C ASP A 372 53.16 4.22 29.49
N VAL A 373 52.34 3.78 30.45
CA VAL A 373 51.18 2.88 30.25
C VAL A 373 49.92 3.28 31.04
N ASP A 374 50.00 4.32 31.87
CA ASP A 374 48.91 4.86 32.68
C ASP A 374 48.19 6.02 31.97
N LEU A 375 46.87 6.15 32.14
CA LEU A 375 46.10 7.33 31.69
C LEU A 375 45.92 8.38 32.80
N CYS A 376 46.11 8.00 34.08
CA CYS A 376 46.11 8.87 35.25
C CYS A 376 47.47 8.97 35.99
N PRO A 377 48.65 9.21 35.35
CA PRO A 377 49.97 9.18 36.03
C PRO A 377 50.16 10.08 37.26
N LYS A 378 49.26 11.05 37.49
CA LYS A 378 49.23 11.92 38.67
C LYS A 378 47.91 11.79 39.42
N GLY A 379 47.54 10.55 39.69
CA GLY A 379 46.32 10.18 40.38
C GLY A 379 46.42 10.23 41.91
N PHE A 380 45.47 9.55 42.54
CA PHE A 380 45.26 9.51 43.97
C PHE A 380 46.25 8.55 44.66
N THR A 381 47.44 9.08 44.94
CA THR A 381 48.51 8.40 45.70
C THR A 381 47.95 7.46 46.81
N SER A 382 48.38 6.19 46.80
CA SER A 382 48.02 5.14 47.78
C SER A 382 46.61 4.47 47.68
N TRP A 383 46.07 4.24 46.47
CA TRP A 383 44.92 3.34 46.26
C TRP A 383 45.33 1.86 45.99
N ILE A 384 44.42 1.04 45.43
CA ILE A 384 44.68 -0.35 45.02
C ILE A 384 43.80 -0.71 43.82
N ARG A 385 44.43 -0.91 42.66
CA ARG A 385 43.82 -1.34 41.40
C ARG A 385 43.31 -2.80 41.43
N ASP A 386 41.99 -2.99 41.26
CA ASP A 386 41.34 -4.26 40.87
C ASP A 386 40.04 -4.02 40.09
N SER A 387 39.49 -5.06 39.44
CA SER A 387 38.31 -5.00 38.53
C SER A 387 36.95 -4.68 39.19
N THR A 388 36.97 -3.85 40.24
CA THR A 388 35.82 -3.21 40.91
C THR A 388 36.13 -1.78 41.36
N THR A 389 37.25 -1.22 40.89
CA THR A 389 37.75 0.16 41.12
C THR A 389 38.58 0.66 39.91
N ASP A 390 38.52 -0.07 38.81
CA ASP A 390 39.30 -0.01 37.56
C ASP A 390 38.63 -1.06 36.65
N PHE A 391 37.57 -0.69 35.94
CA PHE A 391 36.74 -1.65 35.19
C PHE A 391 37.30 -1.97 33.79
N ASP A 392 37.98 -1.04 33.12
CA ASP A 392 38.55 -1.23 31.78
C ASP A 392 40.01 -1.75 31.75
N ASP A 393 40.75 -1.66 32.88
CA ASP A 393 42.17 -2.02 33.08
C ASP A 393 43.18 -0.95 32.54
N ASP A 394 42.86 0.35 32.58
CA ASP A 394 43.74 1.45 32.12
C ASP A 394 44.79 1.94 33.15
N GLY A 395 44.39 2.20 34.41
CA GLY A 395 45.23 2.82 35.45
C GLY A 395 44.60 4.01 36.18
N CYS A 396 43.51 4.56 35.66
CA CYS A 396 42.62 5.46 36.39
C CYS A 396 41.78 4.69 37.43
N ALA A 397 41.04 5.43 38.26
CA ALA A 397 40.23 4.86 39.33
C ALA A 397 38.76 5.32 39.22
N ASP A 398 37.89 4.41 38.76
CA ASP A 398 36.44 4.58 38.48
C ASP A 398 35.81 5.76 39.26
N ALA A 399 35.74 5.59 40.58
CA ALA A 399 34.92 6.40 41.47
C ALA A 399 35.51 7.78 41.83
N THR A 400 36.62 8.20 41.21
CA THR A 400 37.35 9.42 41.62
C THR A 400 38.06 10.19 40.51
N GLU A 401 38.70 9.52 39.55
CA GLU A 401 39.67 10.15 38.63
C GLU A 401 39.56 9.70 37.18
N ASP A 402 38.80 8.63 36.91
CA ASP A 402 38.24 8.37 35.58
C ASP A 402 37.05 9.32 35.32
N GLU A 403 36.70 9.51 34.03
CA GLU A 403 35.45 10.13 33.59
C GLU A 403 34.63 9.22 32.64
N ASP A 404 35.06 8.00 32.29
CA ASP A 404 34.45 7.05 31.34
C ASP A 404 34.70 5.58 31.80
N ASP A 405 34.01 5.13 32.86
CA ASP A 405 34.28 3.88 33.64
C ASP A 405 34.46 2.59 32.79
N ASP A 406 33.99 2.54 31.54
CA ASP A 406 34.16 1.38 30.64
C ASP A 406 34.78 1.69 29.26
N ASN A 407 35.26 2.91 29.06
CA ASN A 407 35.99 3.38 27.89
C ASN A 407 35.22 3.20 26.56
N ASP A 408 33.88 3.23 26.61
CA ASP A 408 33.03 3.10 25.42
C ASP A 408 32.95 4.40 24.58
N SER A 409 33.61 5.45 25.06
CA SER A 409 33.68 6.82 24.53
C SER A 409 32.47 7.70 24.89
N VAL A 410 31.72 7.35 25.93
CA VAL A 410 30.65 8.18 26.52
C VAL A 410 30.87 8.33 28.02
N ASN A 411 31.53 9.43 28.41
CA ASN A 411 31.75 9.79 29.81
C ASN A 411 30.51 9.62 30.72
N ASP A 412 30.70 9.13 31.95
CA ASP A 412 29.65 8.89 32.95
C ASP A 412 28.76 10.11 33.22
N VAL A 413 29.40 11.28 33.37
CA VAL A 413 28.74 12.51 33.82
C VAL A 413 29.27 13.74 33.08
N ASN A 414 28.41 14.73 32.92
CA ASN A 414 28.82 16.04 32.44
C ASN A 414 29.46 16.89 33.56
N ALA A 415 30.04 18.04 33.18
CA ALA A 415 30.63 19.01 34.11
C ALA A 415 29.65 19.67 35.11
N THR A 416 28.35 19.35 35.09
CA THR A 416 27.36 19.70 36.14
C THR A 416 26.95 18.52 37.03
N GLY A 417 27.47 17.32 36.79
CA GLY A 417 27.14 16.09 37.53
C GLY A 417 25.80 15.48 37.12
N ASP A 418 25.29 15.79 35.93
CA ASP A 418 24.18 15.07 35.32
C ASP A 418 24.75 13.88 34.54
N GLN A 419 24.13 12.71 34.72
CA GLN A 419 24.49 11.46 34.05
C GLN A 419 24.35 11.58 32.51
N LEU A 420 25.40 11.18 31.79
CA LEU A 420 25.49 11.18 30.32
C LEU A 420 25.32 9.75 29.78
N ASP A 421 26.27 8.86 30.06
CA ASP A 421 26.08 7.43 29.85
C ASP A 421 24.96 6.86 30.76
N ARG A 422 24.21 5.88 30.26
CA ARG A 422 23.13 5.19 30.96
C ARG A 422 23.44 3.72 31.30
N CYS A 423 24.62 3.24 30.94
CA CYS A 423 25.02 1.86 30.82
C CYS A 423 26.49 1.61 31.24
N PRO A 424 27.02 2.13 32.38
CA PRO A 424 28.46 2.29 32.67
C PRO A 424 29.15 0.99 33.15
N GLN A 425 28.76 -0.13 32.52
CA GLN A 425 29.40 -1.44 32.51
C GLN A 425 29.08 -2.13 31.18
N THR A 426 29.11 -1.36 30.08
CA THR A 426 28.97 -1.83 28.70
C THR A 426 30.06 -2.87 28.41
N PRO A 427 29.77 -3.92 27.62
CA PRO A 427 30.76 -4.93 27.33
C PRO A 427 31.98 -4.31 26.63
N LEU A 428 33.17 -4.40 27.25
CA LEU A 428 34.49 -3.90 26.79
C LEU A 428 34.96 -4.36 25.38
N ASN A 429 34.10 -4.96 24.57
CA ASN A 429 34.33 -5.37 23.17
C ASN A 429 33.09 -5.05 22.29
N ALA A 430 32.14 -4.24 22.75
CA ALA A 430 31.04 -3.71 21.96
C ALA A 430 31.57 -2.78 20.86
N THR A 431 30.81 -2.66 19.77
CA THR A 431 31.18 -1.79 18.62
C THR A 431 29.95 -1.04 18.06
N ASP A 432 28.87 -1.08 18.83
CA ASP A 432 27.47 -0.80 18.51
C ASP A 432 26.80 0.04 19.62
N VAL A 433 27.65 0.78 20.33
CA VAL A 433 27.36 1.75 21.38
C VAL A 433 26.69 2.99 20.79
N ASP A 434 25.72 3.57 21.51
CA ASP A 434 24.99 4.77 21.10
C ASP A 434 25.41 6.05 21.86
N GLU A 435 24.74 7.17 21.60
CA GLU A 435 24.99 8.48 22.26
C GLU A 435 24.77 8.51 23.79
N ARG A 436 24.54 7.35 24.44
CA ARG A 436 24.24 7.19 25.86
C ARG A 436 24.94 5.94 26.45
N GLY A 437 26.07 5.53 25.85
CA GLY A 437 26.94 4.43 26.26
C GLY A 437 26.28 3.04 26.31
N CYS A 438 25.17 2.84 25.59
CA CYS A 438 24.47 1.56 25.61
C CYS A 438 24.68 0.75 24.32
N ALA A 439 25.31 -0.42 24.40
CA ALA A 439 25.36 -1.39 23.30
C ALA A 439 23.96 -2.00 23.01
N ALA A 440 23.76 -2.59 21.83
CA ALA A 440 22.46 -3.12 21.39
C ALA A 440 21.91 -4.26 22.30
N VAL A 441 22.78 -4.96 23.03
CA VAL A 441 22.39 -5.98 24.02
C VAL A 441 21.82 -5.42 25.32
N GLN A 442 21.94 -4.11 25.56
CA GLN A 442 21.39 -3.38 26.72
C GLN A 442 20.19 -2.51 26.35
N ARG A 443 19.90 -2.33 25.06
CA ARG A 443 18.83 -1.48 24.53
C ARG A 443 17.60 -2.30 24.14
N ASP A 444 16.46 -1.63 24.21
CA ASP A 444 15.11 -2.11 23.90
C ASP A 444 14.39 -0.82 23.42
N THR A 445 14.52 -0.56 22.12
CA THR A 445 14.28 0.78 21.54
C THR A 445 12.79 1.11 21.34
N ASP A 446 11.94 0.12 21.08
CA ASP A 446 10.47 0.30 20.94
C ASP A 446 9.65 -0.17 22.16
N MET A 447 10.28 -0.84 23.14
CA MET A 447 9.70 -1.29 24.41
C MET A 447 8.75 -2.48 24.26
N ASP A 448 9.01 -3.38 23.31
CA ASP A 448 8.29 -4.66 23.15
C ASP A 448 8.72 -5.74 24.17
N GLY A 449 9.96 -5.65 24.69
CA GLY A 449 10.56 -6.58 25.66
C GLY A 449 11.63 -7.52 25.11
N VAL A 450 11.99 -7.41 23.84
CA VAL A 450 13.21 -7.94 23.21
C VAL A 450 14.29 -6.85 23.25
N ASN A 451 15.55 -7.19 22.93
CA ASN A 451 16.65 -6.21 22.90
C ASN A 451 17.12 -6.02 21.47
N ASP A 452 17.61 -4.82 21.13
CA ASP A 452 18.01 -4.41 19.78
C ASP A 452 19.02 -5.39 19.10
N ALA A 453 19.77 -6.20 19.87
CA ALA A 453 20.69 -7.22 19.36
C ALA A 453 20.06 -8.58 19.03
N LEU A 454 18.78 -8.80 19.36
CA LEU A 454 18.00 -10.03 19.10
C LEU A 454 16.65 -9.75 18.42
N ASP A 455 16.18 -8.50 18.43
CA ASP A 455 15.02 -8.05 17.68
C ASP A 455 15.27 -8.14 16.17
N LEU A 456 14.21 -8.45 15.42
CA LEU A 456 14.17 -8.52 13.97
C LEU A 456 13.09 -7.58 13.39
N CYS A 457 12.23 -7.01 14.23
CA CYS A 457 11.09 -6.18 13.87
C CYS A 457 11.11 -4.83 14.59
N GLU A 458 12.26 -4.14 14.49
CA GLU A 458 12.49 -2.79 15.01
C GLU A 458 11.29 -1.87 14.74
N GLY A 459 10.77 -1.24 15.81
CA GLY A 459 9.64 -0.31 15.74
C GLY A 459 8.27 -0.98 15.93
N THR A 460 8.21 -2.16 16.53
CA THR A 460 6.96 -2.87 16.80
C THR A 460 6.05 -2.07 17.76
N PRO A 461 4.75 -1.90 17.46
CA PRO A 461 3.87 -1.08 18.29
C PRO A 461 3.79 -1.53 19.76
N SER A 462 4.20 -0.65 20.67
CA SER A 462 4.33 -0.96 22.10
C SER A 462 3.05 -1.56 22.72
N GLY A 463 3.17 -2.75 23.32
CA GLY A 463 2.07 -3.42 24.02
C GLY A 463 1.27 -4.45 23.20
N LEU A 464 1.78 -4.86 22.04
CA LEU A 464 1.41 -6.11 21.37
C LEU A 464 2.04 -7.33 22.09
N ASP A 465 1.50 -8.53 21.86
CA ASP A 465 2.06 -9.79 22.35
C ASP A 465 3.05 -10.35 21.30
N VAL A 466 4.34 -9.99 21.41
CA VAL A 466 5.40 -10.33 20.45
C VAL A 466 5.97 -11.75 20.58
N ASN A 467 6.68 -12.22 19.53
CA ASN A 467 7.33 -13.53 19.50
C ASN A 467 8.80 -13.50 20.03
N GLU A 468 9.56 -14.59 19.88
CA GLU A 468 10.94 -14.69 20.41
C GLU A 468 11.99 -13.78 19.72
N VAL A 469 11.62 -13.05 18.65
CA VAL A 469 12.45 -12.09 17.89
C VAL A 469 11.74 -10.75 17.63
N GLY A 470 10.84 -10.36 18.53
CA GLY A 470 10.18 -9.04 18.59
C GLY A 470 9.01 -8.82 17.62
N CYS A 471 8.90 -9.64 16.58
CA CYS A 471 7.80 -9.51 15.62
C CYS A 471 6.43 -9.89 16.23
N ALA A 472 5.43 -9.03 16.01
CA ALA A 472 4.01 -9.35 16.11
C ALA A 472 3.34 -9.30 14.73
N ASP A 473 2.33 -10.14 14.54
CA ASP A 473 1.43 -10.22 13.38
C ASP A 473 0.00 -10.07 13.95
N LEU A 474 -0.90 -9.36 13.25
CA LEU A 474 -2.19 -8.91 13.80
C LEU A 474 -3.41 -9.68 13.27
N ASP A 475 -3.31 -10.27 12.09
CA ASP A 475 -4.38 -10.98 11.38
C ASP A 475 -3.97 -12.38 10.86
N ASP A 476 -2.75 -12.82 11.20
CA ASP A 476 -2.08 -14.07 10.78
C ASP A 476 -1.77 -14.12 9.26
N ASP A 477 -1.49 -12.97 8.64
CA ASP A 477 -1.25 -12.86 7.19
C ASP A 477 0.21 -13.09 6.75
N GLY A 478 1.16 -12.99 7.69
CA GLY A 478 2.58 -13.21 7.50
C GLY A 478 3.44 -11.95 7.41
N VAL A 479 2.84 -10.75 7.41
CA VAL A 479 3.55 -9.47 7.55
C VAL A 479 3.55 -9.00 9.00
N SER A 480 4.64 -8.36 9.43
CA SER A 480 4.80 -7.93 10.83
C SER A 480 4.34 -6.49 11.05
N ALA A 481 3.73 -6.22 12.20
CA ALA A 481 3.01 -4.99 12.55
C ALA A 481 3.86 -3.70 12.58
N ASN A 482 5.19 -3.79 12.40
CA ASN A 482 6.10 -2.66 12.24
C ASN A 482 6.27 -2.22 10.76
N ILE A 483 5.95 -3.09 9.79
CA ILE A 483 6.05 -2.85 8.34
C ILE A 483 4.73 -3.05 7.57
N ASP A 484 3.68 -3.47 8.28
CA ASP A 484 2.33 -3.69 7.77
C ASP A 484 1.54 -2.35 7.61
N GLU A 485 1.06 -2.09 6.39
CA GLU A 485 0.22 -0.95 6.04
C GLU A 485 -1.29 -1.25 6.16
N CYS A 486 -1.68 -2.51 6.32
CA CYS A 486 -3.03 -3.04 6.15
C CYS A 486 -3.51 -4.02 7.28
N PRO A 487 -3.34 -3.71 8.59
CA PRO A 487 -3.50 -4.59 9.78
C PRO A 487 -4.94 -5.06 10.14
N ASP A 488 -5.80 -5.20 9.14
CA ASP A 488 -7.12 -5.84 9.18
C ASP A 488 -7.29 -6.57 7.81
N SER A 489 -6.27 -7.29 7.37
CA SER A 489 -6.15 -7.89 6.04
C SER A 489 -7.14 -9.07 5.87
N PRO A 490 -7.90 -9.13 4.77
CA PRO A 490 -8.99 -10.08 4.63
C PRO A 490 -8.48 -11.48 4.27
N GLN A 491 -8.75 -12.44 5.15
CA GLN A 491 -8.48 -13.86 4.91
C GLN A 491 -9.02 -14.37 3.57
N ARG A 492 -8.28 -15.31 2.98
CA ARG A 492 -8.48 -15.90 1.64
C ARG A 492 -8.22 -14.95 0.46
N TRP A 493 -7.33 -13.98 0.59
CA TRP A 493 -6.85 -13.13 -0.51
C TRP A 493 -5.32 -13.20 -0.62
N THR A 494 -4.77 -12.94 -1.80
CA THR A 494 -3.32 -12.75 -1.93
C THR A 494 -2.91 -11.43 -1.28
N ILE A 495 -1.92 -11.51 -0.41
CA ILE A 495 -1.32 -10.42 0.37
C ILE A 495 -0.01 -9.98 -0.31
N ASP A 496 0.25 -8.68 -0.38
CA ASP A 496 1.51 -8.13 -0.89
C ASP A 496 2.58 -7.98 0.21
N HIS A 497 3.75 -7.46 -0.15
CA HIS A 497 4.88 -7.30 0.77
C HIS A 497 4.68 -6.21 1.86
N ARG A 498 3.49 -5.61 1.96
CA ARG A 498 3.09 -4.55 2.91
C ARG A 498 1.86 -4.94 3.75
N GLY A 499 1.45 -6.22 3.73
CA GLY A 499 0.23 -6.70 4.40
C GLY A 499 -1.06 -6.38 3.62
N CYS A 500 -0.97 -5.77 2.44
CA CYS A 500 -2.17 -5.31 1.73
C CYS A 500 -2.69 -6.36 0.74
N ALA A 501 -3.93 -6.79 0.94
CA ALA A 501 -4.63 -7.62 -0.03
C ALA A 501 -5.03 -6.81 -1.28
N VAL A 502 -5.11 -7.48 -2.44
CA VAL A 502 -5.54 -6.87 -3.72
C VAL A 502 -6.94 -6.21 -3.66
N VAL A 503 -7.79 -6.58 -2.69
CA VAL A 503 -9.10 -5.95 -2.44
C VAL A 503 -9.01 -4.65 -1.59
N GLN A 504 -7.94 -4.46 -0.82
CA GLN A 504 -7.64 -3.20 -0.13
C GLN A 504 -6.93 -2.21 -1.06
N ALA A 505 -6.10 -2.71 -1.98
CA ALA A 505 -5.30 -1.92 -2.93
C ALA A 505 -6.13 -0.88 -3.76
N PRO A 506 -5.51 0.23 -4.18
CA PRO A 506 -6.09 1.16 -5.15
C PRO A 506 -6.24 0.50 -6.52
N VAL A 507 -7.25 0.93 -7.30
CA VAL A 507 -7.35 0.59 -8.73
C VAL A 507 -6.63 1.65 -9.57
N ASP A 508 -5.73 1.22 -10.44
CA ASP A 508 -4.99 2.12 -11.34
C ASP A 508 -5.86 2.88 -12.34
N TRP A 509 -5.41 4.08 -12.71
CA TRP A 509 -6.08 4.92 -13.71
C TRP A 509 -6.02 4.29 -15.11
N THR A 510 -7.19 4.00 -15.69
CA THR A 510 -7.32 3.43 -17.04
C THR A 510 -7.57 4.51 -18.09
N SER A 511 -6.63 4.69 -19.01
CA SER A 511 -6.73 5.73 -20.05
C SER A 511 -7.75 5.40 -21.16
N ALA A 512 -8.93 6.02 -21.10
CA ALA A 512 -9.98 5.98 -22.13
C ALA A 512 -10.07 7.28 -22.95
N THR A 513 -10.60 7.20 -24.19
CA THR A 513 -10.65 8.35 -25.13
C THR A 513 -12.06 8.84 -25.50
N ALA A 514 -13.08 8.01 -25.35
CA ALA A 514 -14.50 8.35 -25.52
C ALA A 514 -15.36 7.27 -24.86
N LEU A 515 -16.53 7.64 -24.35
CA LEU A 515 -17.51 6.73 -23.76
C LEU A 515 -18.79 6.66 -24.62
N ASN A 516 -19.39 5.47 -24.75
CA ASN A 516 -20.53 5.20 -25.63
C ASN A 516 -21.78 4.75 -24.86
N GLY A 517 -21.63 4.16 -23.67
CA GLY A 517 -22.73 3.70 -22.83
C GLY A 517 -22.33 3.43 -21.38
N PRO A 518 -23.22 2.80 -20.58
CA PRO A 518 -22.90 2.38 -19.22
C PRO A 518 -21.92 1.19 -19.22
N MET A 519 -21.21 1.01 -18.11
CA MET A 519 -20.12 0.03 -17.91
C MET A 519 -18.87 0.24 -18.79
N ASP A 520 -18.86 1.21 -19.71
CA ASP A 520 -17.63 1.72 -20.34
C ASP A 520 -16.76 2.46 -19.29
N VAL A 521 -15.44 2.39 -19.45
CA VAL A 521 -14.46 3.20 -18.69
C VAL A 521 -14.60 4.68 -19.05
N VAL A 522 -14.65 5.55 -18.04
CA VAL A 522 -14.89 7.00 -18.19
C VAL A 522 -13.60 7.74 -18.53
N PRO A 523 -13.49 8.41 -19.70
CA PRO A 523 -12.35 9.27 -20.02
C PRO A 523 -12.14 10.41 -19.03
N HIS A 524 -10.93 10.98 -18.98
CA HIS A 524 -10.66 12.21 -18.25
C HIS A 524 -11.71 13.30 -18.55
N PHE A 525 -12.08 14.05 -17.52
CA PHE A 525 -12.81 15.31 -17.63
C PHE A 525 -12.32 16.29 -16.57
N SER A 526 -12.46 17.57 -16.88
CA SER A 526 -12.35 18.65 -15.91
C SER A 526 -13.64 19.48 -15.89
N VAL A 527 -14.05 19.92 -14.70
CA VAL A 527 -15.26 20.75 -14.51
C VAL A 527 -14.99 21.89 -13.54
N PRO A 528 -15.35 23.14 -13.88
CA PRO A 528 -15.38 24.24 -12.92
C PRO A 528 -16.38 23.93 -11.79
N THR A 529 -15.93 24.10 -10.55
CA THR A 529 -16.77 24.08 -9.35
C THR A 529 -16.72 25.43 -8.63
N LEU A 530 -17.58 25.63 -7.63
CA LEU A 530 -17.57 26.84 -6.80
C LEU A 530 -16.25 27.06 -6.01
N ASP A 531 -15.44 26.01 -5.83
CA ASP A 531 -14.26 26.02 -4.97
C ASP A 531 -12.94 25.74 -5.73
N GLY A 532 -13.00 25.56 -7.05
CA GLY A 532 -11.87 25.25 -7.93
C GLY A 532 -12.29 24.45 -9.17
N THR A 533 -11.37 24.20 -10.11
CA THR A 533 -11.61 23.21 -11.18
C THR A 533 -11.29 21.82 -10.65
N PHE A 534 -12.23 20.88 -10.75
CA PHE A 534 -12.00 19.47 -10.43
C PHE A 534 -11.46 18.75 -11.66
N TYR A 535 -10.39 17.96 -11.51
CA TYR A 535 -9.71 17.24 -12.61
C TYR A 535 -9.71 15.73 -12.32
N PHE A 536 -10.56 14.97 -13.01
CA PHE A 536 -10.90 13.60 -12.60
C PHE A 536 -9.70 12.62 -12.50
N GLN A 537 -8.66 12.80 -13.30
CA GLN A 537 -7.45 11.96 -13.27
C GLN A 537 -6.46 12.34 -12.15
N GLN A 538 -6.42 13.61 -11.74
CA GLN A 538 -5.56 14.07 -10.64
C GLN A 538 -6.20 13.77 -9.28
N GLU A 539 -7.52 13.69 -9.26
CA GLU A 539 -8.36 13.39 -8.09
C GLU A 539 -8.77 11.90 -8.06
N TRP A 540 -8.00 11.03 -8.74
CA TRP A 540 -8.22 9.58 -8.80
C TRP A 540 -7.40 8.85 -7.74
N THR A 541 -8.07 8.26 -6.76
CA THR A 541 -7.44 7.54 -5.64
C THR A 541 -7.42 6.02 -5.82
N GLY A 542 -8.16 5.48 -6.80
CA GLY A 542 -8.42 4.03 -6.90
C GLY A 542 -9.31 3.44 -5.78
N HIS A 543 -9.67 4.23 -4.76
CA HIS A 543 -10.50 3.82 -3.63
C HIS A 543 -11.93 4.42 -3.69
N ASP A 544 -12.09 5.58 -4.32
CA ASP A 544 -13.35 6.35 -4.30
C ASP A 544 -14.36 5.98 -5.41
N VAL A 545 -15.61 6.35 -5.17
CA VAL A 545 -16.71 6.33 -6.15
C VAL A 545 -17.35 7.71 -6.29
N TYR A 546 -17.66 8.11 -7.52
CA TYR A 546 -18.00 9.48 -7.87
C TYR A 546 -19.48 9.55 -8.25
N PHE A 547 -20.32 10.26 -7.48
CA PHE A 547 -21.77 10.24 -7.61
C PHE A 547 -22.35 11.60 -8.00
N PHE A 548 -23.07 11.67 -9.12
CA PHE A 548 -23.53 12.92 -9.73
C PHE A 548 -25.04 13.09 -9.62
N LEU A 549 -25.45 14.21 -9.02
CA LEU A 549 -26.82 14.66 -8.91
C LEU A 549 -27.00 15.95 -9.71
N PHE A 550 -27.86 15.93 -10.73
CA PHE A 550 -28.16 17.10 -11.56
C PHE A 550 -29.61 17.58 -11.39
N LYS A 551 -29.78 18.88 -11.15
CA LYS A 551 -31.09 19.56 -11.27
C LYS A 551 -31.49 19.69 -12.74
N TYR A 552 -32.78 19.50 -13.02
CA TYR A 552 -33.38 19.72 -14.34
C TYR A 552 -34.80 20.25 -14.22
N THR A 553 -35.12 21.28 -15.01
CA THR A 553 -36.45 21.88 -15.20
C THR A 553 -36.79 21.96 -16.68
N ASP A 554 -37.92 21.37 -17.11
CA ASP A 554 -38.38 21.42 -18.49
C ASP A 554 -38.97 22.80 -18.87
N GLY A 555 -39.15 23.02 -20.18
CA GLY A 555 -39.75 24.25 -20.72
C GLY A 555 -41.23 24.48 -20.36
N SER A 556 -41.86 23.57 -19.61
CA SER A 556 -43.20 23.72 -19.03
C SER A 556 -43.18 24.02 -17.52
N GLY A 557 -42.00 23.99 -16.88
CA GLY A 557 -41.80 24.18 -15.45
C GLY A 557 -41.85 22.90 -14.60
N ASN A 558 -41.88 21.71 -15.21
CA ASN A 558 -41.76 20.45 -14.48
C ASN A 558 -40.28 20.21 -14.14
N SER A 559 -39.95 19.92 -12.89
CA SER A 559 -38.55 19.69 -12.46
C SER A 559 -38.41 18.47 -11.57
N ASN A 560 -37.18 17.96 -11.42
CA ASN A 560 -36.85 16.97 -10.39
C ASN A 560 -36.75 17.56 -8.97
N SER A 561 -37.46 18.66 -8.69
CA SER A 561 -37.52 19.32 -7.37
C SER A 561 -38.04 18.43 -6.24
N ALA A 562 -38.77 17.35 -6.54
CA ALA A 562 -39.14 16.33 -5.55
C ALA A 562 -37.92 15.52 -5.02
N THR A 563 -36.83 15.45 -5.79
CA THR A 563 -35.53 14.87 -5.41
C THR A 563 -34.59 15.97 -4.94
N TRP A 564 -34.35 16.99 -5.77
CA TRP A 564 -33.40 18.07 -5.47
C TRP A 564 -33.78 18.92 -4.25
N GLY A 565 -35.08 19.08 -4.00
CA GLY A 565 -35.62 19.86 -2.88
C GLY A 565 -35.67 19.12 -1.54
N GLN A 566 -35.21 17.87 -1.47
CA GLN A 566 -35.05 17.19 -0.18
C GLN A 566 -33.88 17.79 0.60
N SER A 567 -33.98 17.72 1.94
CA SER A 567 -32.84 18.03 2.82
C SER A 567 -31.66 17.12 2.45
N PRO A 568 -30.46 17.65 2.17
CA PRO A 568 -29.31 16.82 1.82
C PRO A 568 -28.75 16.07 3.03
N GLY A 569 -29.00 16.55 4.25
CA GLY A 569 -28.39 15.99 5.46
C GLY A 569 -28.62 14.49 5.69
N PRO A 570 -29.86 13.96 5.58
CA PRO A 570 -30.10 12.52 5.68
C PRO A 570 -29.52 11.73 4.51
N PHE A 571 -29.44 12.33 3.32
CA PHE A 571 -28.87 11.69 2.13
C PHE A 571 -27.36 11.50 2.27
N ILE A 572 -26.63 12.57 2.60
CA ILE A 572 -25.18 12.56 2.81
C ILE A 572 -24.78 11.57 3.90
N ARG A 573 -25.48 11.56 5.04
CA ARG A 573 -25.24 10.63 6.16
C ARG A 573 -25.51 9.15 5.84
N GLY A 574 -26.20 8.86 4.74
CA GLY A 574 -26.48 7.49 4.31
C GLY A 574 -25.42 6.92 3.35
N LEU A 575 -24.65 7.76 2.67
CA LEU A 575 -23.64 7.35 1.70
C LEU A 575 -22.47 6.61 2.37
N PRO A 576 -21.74 5.73 1.63
CA PRO A 576 -20.40 5.28 2.01
C PRO A 576 -19.42 6.45 2.22
N ASP A 577 -18.30 6.14 2.87
CA ASP A 577 -17.26 7.14 3.20
C ASP A 577 -16.28 7.42 2.05
N ASN A 578 -16.12 6.49 1.10
CA ASN A 578 -15.33 6.65 -0.13
C ASN A 578 -16.16 7.28 -1.28
N VAL A 579 -17.04 8.23 -0.98
CA VAL A 579 -17.90 8.87 -2.00
C VAL A 579 -17.50 10.33 -2.23
N HIS A 580 -17.27 10.68 -3.49
CA HIS A 580 -17.25 12.06 -3.97
C HIS A 580 -18.64 12.43 -4.53
N LEU A 581 -19.31 13.40 -3.93
CA LEU A 581 -20.70 13.77 -4.24
C LEU A 581 -20.78 15.09 -5.02
N PHE A 582 -21.21 15.02 -6.28
CA PHE A 582 -21.32 16.18 -7.17
C PHE A 582 -22.76 16.70 -7.30
N PHE A 583 -22.93 18.00 -7.11
CA PHE A 583 -24.16 18.72 -7.40
C PHE A 583 -23.99 19.63 -8.61
N GLY A 584 -24.82 19.44 -9.65
CA GLY A 584 -24.84 20.29 -10.85
C GLY A 584 -26.26 20.62 -11.33
N SER A 585 -26.39 21.34 -12.45
CA SER A 585 -27.69 21.69 -13.02
C SER A 585 -27.66 21.80 -14.55
N PHE A 586 -28.68 21.25 -15.20
CA PHE A 586 -28.95 21.46 -16.63
C PHE A 586 -29.61 22.82 -16.92
N ASP A 587 -30.14 23.49 -15.91
CA ASP A 587 -30.91 24.71 -16.10
C ASP A 587 -29.98 25.90 -16.37
N THR A 588 -30.47 26.91 -17.09
CA THR A 588 -29.73 28.17 -17.32
C THR A 588 -29.50 29.00 -16.05
N THR A 589 -29.96 28.49 -14.90
CA THR A 589 -29.76 29.03 -13.55
C THR A 589 -28.66 28.33 -12.77
N TYR A 590 -27.89 27.41 -13.39
CA TYR A 590 -26.97 26.47 -12.72
C TYR A 590 -26.18 27.05 -11.53
N HIS A 591 -25.47 28.16 -11.71
CA HIS A 591 -24.72 28.86 -10.66
C HIS A 591 -25.56 29.12 -9.40
N ASN A 592 -26.78 29.65 -9.58
CA ASN A 592 -27.69 29.88 -8.47
C ASN A 592 -28.24 28.56 -7.90
N ASP A 593 -28.44 27.54 -8.73
CA ASP A 593 -28.93 26.24 -8.28
C ASP A 593 -27.93 25.52 -7.37
N VAL A 594 -26.64 25.56 -7.72
CA VAL A 594 -25.57 24.94 -6.92
C VAL A 594 -25.22 25.78 -5.70
N LEU A 595 -25.22 27.12 -5.77
CA LEU A 595 -25.10 27.99 -4.58
C LEU A 595 -26.22 27.73 -3.56
N ASN A 596 -27.48 27.62 -4.02
CA ASN A 596 -28.60 27.28 -3.13
C ASN A 596 -28.47 25.85 -2.57
N ARG A 597 -27.79 24.94 -3.28
CA ARG A 597 -27.54 23.57 -2.80
C ARG A 597 -26.40 23.52 -1.78
N LYS A 598 -25.31 24.27 -1.99
CA LYS A 598 -24.20 24.44 -1.02
C LYS A 598 -24.72 24.98 0.31
N ALA A 599 -25.46 26.09 0.27
CA ALA A 599 -26.13 26.63 1.44
C ALA A 599 -27.10 25.62 2.12
N ALA A 600 -27.75 24.74 1.36
CA ALA A 600 -28.62 23.70 1.91
C ALA A 600 -27.87 22.53 2.55
N VAL A 601 -26.60 22.28 2.19
CA VAL A 601 -25.71 21.30 2.81
C VAL A 601 -25.11 21.87 4.10
N GLU A 602 -24.54 23.07 4.05
CA GLU A 602 -24.00 23.81 5.20
C GLU A 602 -25.05 23.97 6.33
N ASN A 603 -26.33 24.19 5.98
CA ASN A 603 -27.42 24.25 6.97
C ASN A 603 -27.94 22.87 7.46
N ALA A 604 -27.35 21.75 7.02
CA ALA A 604 -27.83 20.40 7.28
C ALA A 604 -26.79 19.40 7.83
N LEU A 605 -25.51 19.79 7.84
CA LEU A 605 -24.41 19.09 8.51
C LEU A 605 -24.08 19.79 9.86
N ASN A 606 -23.13 19.23 10.60
CA ASN A 606 -22.50 19.84 11.77
C ASN A 606 -20.97 19.86 11.59
N PRO A 607 -20.17 20.60 12.39
CA PRO A 607 -18.74 20.78 12.13
C PRO A 607 -17.92 19.49 11.98
N ASP A 608 -18.25 18.43 12.71
CA ASP A 608 -17.55 17.14 12.63
C ASP A 608 -17.90 16.41 11.31
N GLU A 609 -19.13 16.59 10.82
CA GLU A 609 -19.58 16.09 9.52
C GLU A 609 -19.07 16.95 8.35
N GLU A 610 -18.95 18.26 8.54
CA GLU A 610 -18.36 19.18 7.56
C GLU A 610 -16.88 18.85 7.35
N ALA A 611 -16.12 18.60 8.43
CA ALA A 611 -14.75 18.10 8.34
C ALA A 611 -14.68 16.73 7.64
N LYS A 612 -15.55 15.77 8.00
CA LYS A 612 -15.60 14.45 7.35
C LYS A 612 -15.90 14.50 5.85
N TRP A 613 -16.68 15.47 5.39
CA TRP A 613 -17.08 15.64 3.99
C TRP A 613 -16.32 16.75 3.25
N GLN A 614 -15.30 17.32 3.88
CA GLN A 614 -14.38 18.28 3.27
C GLN A 614 -13.72 17.65 2.02
N ASN A 615 -13.56 18.45 0.96
CA ASN A 615 -13.04 18.04 -0.36
C ASN A 615 -13.83 16.92 -1.09
N ARG A 616 -14.89 16.35 -0.48
CA ARG A 616 -15.70 15.27 -1.07
C ARG A 616 -17.11 15.68 -1.49
N ILE A 617 -17.53 16.92 -1.27
CA ILE A 617 -18.80 17.46 -1.82
C ILE A 617 -18.51 18.62 -2.78
N HIS A 618 -18.85 18.41 -4.05
CA HIS A 618 -18.47 19.22 -5.20
C HIS A 618 -19.67 19.94 -5.81
N TYR A 619 -19.50 21.19 -6.23
CA TYR A 619 -20.59 22.05 -6.73
C TYR A 619 -20.27 22.59 -8.12
N ILE A 620 -20.68 21.87 -9.17
CA ILE A 620 -20.33 22.14 -10.57
C ILE A 620 -20.95 23.48 -11.02
N ASP A 621 -20.12 24.50 -11.24
CA ASP A 621 -20.53 25.83 -11.69
C ASP A 621 -20.48 25.96 -13.21
N GLN A 622 -21.05 24.96 -13.88
CA GLN A 622 -21.21 24.89 -15.33
C GLN A 622 -22.58 24.30 -15.66
N GLN A 623 -23.20 24.75 -16.75
CA GLN A 623 -24.43 24.13 -17.24
C GLN A 623 -24.13 22.71 -17.74
N ALA A 624 -24.77 21.70 -17.14
CA ALA A 624 -24.43 20.28 -17.34
C ALA A 624 -24.42 19.84 -18.81
N GLY A 625 -25.37 20.32 -19.62
CA GLY A 625 -25.45 20.04 -21.06
C GLY A 625 -24.37 20.72 -21.92
N GLY A 626 -23.35 21.34 -21.31
CA GLY A 626 -22.16 21.89 -21.95
C GLY A 626 -20.84 21.41 -21.35
N ILE A 627 -20.87 20.39 -20.47
CA ILE A 627 -19.68 19.69 -19.96
C ILE A 627 -19.05 18.85 -21.09
N GLY A 628 -17.73 18.71 -21.09
CA GLY A 628 -16.96 17.86 -22.01
C GLY A 628 -16.19 16.75 -21.28
N GLY A 629 -15.38 15.98 -22.02
CA GLY A 629 -14.70 14.80 -21.47
C GLY A 629 -15.67 13.69 -21.08
N GLY A 630 -15.20 12.71 -20.30
CA GLY A 630 -16.01 11.54 -19.92
C GLY A 630 -17.36 11.86 -19.26
N LEU A 631 -17.42 12.87 -18.38
CA LEU A 631 -18.69 13.30 -17.78
C LEU A 631 -19.66 13.92 -18.83
N GLY A 632 -19.14 14.57 -19.86
CA GLY A 632 -19.94 15.05 -21.00
C GLY A 632 -20.49 13.90 -21.86
N ASP A 633 -19.68 12.86 -22.08
CA ASP A 633 -20.11 11.64 -22.77
C ASP A 633 -21.20 10.90 -21.96
N MET A 634 -21.04 10.75 -20.64
CA MET A 634 -22.07 10.17 -19.75
C MET A 634 -23.38 10.99 -19.79
N VAL A 635 -23.28 12.32 -19.70
CA VAL A 635 -24.42 13.25 -19.76
C VAL A 635 -25.18 13.18 -21.09
N THR A 636 -24.53 12.78 -22.18
CA THR A 636 -25.14 12.73 -23.53
C THR A 636 -25.53 11.33 -24.02
N SER A 637 -24.92 10.27 -23.50
CA SER A 637 -25.19 8.87 -23.85
C SER A 637 -26.28 8.21 -23.01
N PHE A 638 -26.37 8.51 -21.71
CA PHE A 638 -27.25 7.82 -20.77
C PHE A 638 -28.74 8.12 -21.00
N ASN A 639 -29.62 7.16 -20.70
CA ASN A 639 -31.08 7.33 -20.86
C ASN A 639 -31.68 8.32 -19.84
N ASN A 640 -31.00 8.50 -18.70
CA ASN A 640 -31.46 9.35 -17.60
C ASN A 640 -30.27 10.08 -16.93
N PRO A 641 -29.67 11.09 -17.60
CA PRO A 641 -28.44 11.74 -17.13
C PRO A 641 -28.65 12.72 -15.96
N ARG A 642 -29.65 12.46 -15.09
CA ARG A 642 -29.92 13.26 -13.89
C ARG A 642 -29.24 12.70 -12.65
N TYR A 643 -29.13 11.37 -12.56
CA TYR A 643 -28.46 10.65 -11.49
C TYR A 643 -27.60 9.55 -12.14
N MET A 644 -26.31 9.57 -11.88
CA MET A 644 -25.31 8.66 -12.46
C MET A 644 -24.11 8.60 -11.52
N GLY A 645 -23.19 7.67 -11.75
CA GLY A 645 -21.90 7.69 -11.08
C GLY A 645 -20.80 6.98 -11.83
N ILE A 646 -19.65 6.88 -11.17
CA ILE A 646 -18.46 6.16 -11.59
C ILE A 646 -18.03 5.32 -10.40
N ASP A 647 -17.74 4.04 -10.62
CA ASP A 647 -17.26 3.13 -9.56
C ASP A 647 -15.72 3.10 -9.48
N ARG A 648 -15.19 2.28 -8.56
CA ARG A 648 -13.74 2.09 -8.35
C ARG A 648 -13.01 1.53 -9.58
N PHE A 649 -13.70 0.91 -10.54
CA PHE A 649 -13.12 0.46 -11.81
C PHE A 649 -13.21 1.52 -12.91
N GLN A 650 -13.50 2.77 -12.54
CA GLN A 650 -13.66 3.89 -13.46
C GLN A 650 -14.83 3.67 -14.44
N GLN A 651 -15.76 2.75 -14.16
CA GLN A 651 -16.87 2.38 -15.05
C GLN A 651 -18.10 3.25 -14.81
N ALA A 652 -18.77 3.66 -15.90
CA ALA A 652 -19.92 4.56 -15.82
C ALA A 652 -21.22 3.83 -15.41
N ARG A 653 -21.84 4.26 -14.30
CA ARG A 653 -22.97 3.57 -13.65
C ARG A 653 -24.31 4.29 -13.88
N GLU A 654 -25.27 3.65 -14.56
CA GLU A 654 -26.67 4.11 -14.62
C GLU A 654 -27.44 3.74 -13.33
N THR A 655 -28.01 4.74 -12.65
CA THR A 655 -28.93 4.51 -11.51
C THR A 655 -30.28 3.92 -11.95
N GLY A 656 -30.90 3.15 -11.07
CA GLY A 656 -32.17 2.45 -11.31
C GLY A 656 -33.45 3.25 -11.00
N SER A 657 -34.45 2.53 -10.51
CA SER A 657 -35.79 3.00 -10.19
C SER A 657 -35.89 3.63 -8.80
N LEU A 658 -36.35 4.88 -8.72
CA LEU A 658 -36.71 5.55 -7.46
C LEU A 658 -38.08 5.15 -6.90
N TYR A 659 -38.79 4.20 -7.53
CA TYR A 659 -40.12 3.81 -7.08
C TYR A 659 -40.03 2.83 -5.91
N ALA A 660 -40.23 3.36 -4.70
CA ALA A 660 -40.29 2.61 -3.46
C ALA A 660 -41.56 1.76 -3.42
N TRP A 661 -41.42 0.45 -3.67
CA TRP A 661 -42.56 -0.47 -3.80
C TRP A 661 -43.35 -0.69 -2.50
N THR A 662 -42.76 -0.38 -1.35
CA THR A 662 -43.40 -0.49 -0.02
C THR A 662 -44.33 0.69 0.26
N SER A 663 -43.89 1.92 -0.06
CA SER A 663 -44.69 3.15 0.04
C SER A 663 -45.65 3.37 -1.15
N GLN A 664 -45.37 2.72 -2.29
CA GLN A 664 -46.01 2.95 -3.60
C GLN A 664 -45.83 4.39 -4.13
N THR A 665 -44.71 5.02 -3.79
CA THR A 665 -44.35 6.38 -4.23
C THR A 665 -42.88 6.45 -4.67
N ASN A 666 -42.48 7.55 -5.29
CA ASN A 666 -41.06 7.77 -5.58
C ASN A 666 -40.36 8.30 -4.33
N ASP A 667 -39.34 7.62 -3.85
CA ASP A 667 -38.51 8.08 -2.74
C ASP A 667 -37.07 8.37 -3.24
N PRO A 668 -36.59 9.63 -3.14
CA PRO A 668 -35.22 10.01 -3.49
C PRO A 668 -34.12 9.33 -2.68
N MET A 669 -34.41 8.85 -1.47
CA MET A 669 -33.41 8.24 -0.57
C MET A 669 -32.84 6.94 -1.14
N HIS A 670 -33.58 6.27 -2.03
CA HIS A 670 -33.10 5.10 -2.79
C HIS A 670 -31.76 5.33 -3.51
N LEU A 671 -31.43 6.56 -3.92
CA LEU A 671 -30.15 6.86 -4.57
C LEU A 671 -28.92 6.58 -3.69
N ILE A 672 -29.10 6.50 -2.36
CA ILE A 672 -28.04 6.13 -1.41
C ILE A 672 -27.55 4.69 -1.64
N HIS A 673 -28.45 3.80 -2.07
CA HIS A 673 -28.16 2.39 -2.28
C HIS A 673 -27.26 2.13 -3.50
N GLU A 674 -27.11 3.08 -4.42
CA GLU A 674 -26.29 2.89 -5.61
C GLU A 674 -24.78 2.79 -5.25
N PRO A 675 -24.15 3.73 -4.53
CA PRO A 675 -22.77 3.54 -4.06
C PRO A 675 -22.57 2.34 -3.12
N HIS A 676 -23.55 1.98 -2.28
CA HIS A 676 -23.47 0.75 -1.46
C HIS A 676 -23.41 -0.51 -2.34
N GLN A 677 -24.22 -0.59 -3.41
CA GLN A 677 -24.14 -1.67 -4.38
C GLN A 677 -22.77 -1.69 -5.08
N TRP A 678 -22.24 -0.55 -5.52
CA TRP A 678 -20.99 -0.51 -6.28
C TRP A 678 -19.79 -0.92 -5.42
N ASN A 679 -19.77 -0.53 -4.15
CA ASN A 679 -18.80 -1.03 -3.17
C ASN A 679 -18.97 -2.53 -2.88
N ALA A 680 -20.20 -3.07 -2.86
CA ALA A 680 -20.44 -4.51 -2.69
C ALA A 680 -20.09 -5.34 -3.94
N GLU A 681 -20.14 -4.75 -5.13
CA GLU A 681 -19.65 -5.36 -6.38
C GLU A 681 -18.13 -5.30 -6.53
N PHE A 682 -17.43 -4.41 -5.82
CA PHE A 682 -15.97 -4.30 -5.90
C PHE A 682 -15.24 -5.61 -5.57
N PRO A 683 -15.43 -6.26 -4.40
CA PRO A 683 -14.79 -7.54 -4.08
C PRO A 683 -15.20 -8.66 -5.04
N VAL A 684 -16.38 -8.57 -5.66
CA VAL A 684 -16.90 -9.56 -6.62
C VAL A 684 -16.12 -9.54 -7.94
N GLU A 685 -15.69 -8.37 -8.42
CA GLU A 685 -14.91 -8.26 -9.67
C GLU A 685 -13.39 -8.36 -9.42
N ILE A 686 -12.86 -7.69 -8.38
CA ILE A 686 -11.41 -7.68 -8.11
C ILE A 686 -10.86 -9.08 -7.81
N ARG A 687 -11.70 -10.01 -7.31
CA ARG A 687 -11.35 -11.42 -7.09
C ARG A 687 -10.84 -12.15 -8.35
N ARG A 688 -11.15 -11.62 -9.54
CA ARG A 688 -10.68 -12.16 -10.83
C ARG A 688 -9.28 -11.64 -11.22
N GLN A 689 -8.69 -10.78 -10.39
CA GLN A 689 -7.37 -10.16 -10.56
C GLN A 689 -6.41 -10.55 -9.41
N ASP A 690 -6.81 -11.52 -8.58
CA ASP A 690 -6.02 -12.09 -7.49
C ASP A 690 -5.13 -13.22 -8.03
N ASP A 691 -3.81 -13.10 -7.91
CA ASP A 691 -2.84 -14.01 -8.56
C ASP A 691 -2.90 -15.46 -8.05
N ALA A 692 -3.42 -15.71 -6.83
CA ALA A 692 -3.67 -17.06 -6.33
C ALA A 692 -4.94 -17.70 -6.93
N VAL A 693 -5.76 -16.95 -7.67
CA VAL A 693 -7.04 -17.41 -8.22
C VAL A 693 -6.90 -17.89 -9.66
N HIS A 694 -7.00 -19.20 -9.84
CA HIS A 694 -7.02 -19.83 -11.15
C HIS A 694 -8.43 -19.74 -11.79
N GLU A 695 -8.64 -18.77 -12.68
CA GLU A 695 -9.90 -18.60 -13.40
C GLU A 695 -10.08 -19.62 -14.55
N VAL A 696 -11.13 -20.45 -14.46
CA VAL A 696 -11.65 -21.29 -15.56
C VAL A 696 -12.94 -20.67 -16.09
N VAL A 697 -12.83 -19.85 -17.14
CA VAL A 697 -13.97 -19.24 -17.83
C VAL A 697 -14.85 -20.30 -18.50
N VAL A 698 -16.15 -20.29 -18.21
CA VAL A 698 -17.15 -21.17 -18.83
C VAL A 698 -17.95 -20.42 -19.90
N TRP A 699 -18.35 -19.18 -19.61
CA TRP A 699 -18.98 -18.24 -20.57
C TRP A 699 -18.30 -16.88 -20.47
N ASP A 700 -18.10 -16.23 -21.61
CA ASP A 700 -17.47 -14.90 -21.74
C ASP A 700 -18.41 -13.98 -22.54
N PHE A 701 -19.09 -13.05 -21.85
CA PHE A 701 -20.10 -12.13 -22.38
C PHE A 701 -21.07 -12.74 -23.42
N ASP A 702 -21.55 -13.95 -23.12
CA ASP A 702 -22.09 -14.87 -24.14
C ASP A 702 -23.65 -14.86 -24.15
N ARG A 703 -24.26 -14.68 -25.32
CA ARG A 703 -25.70 -14.37 -25.44
C ARG A 703 -26.60 -15.52 -24.99
N HIS A 704 -27.36 -15.35 -23.89
CA HIS A 704 -28.34 -16.35 -23.46
C HIS A 704 -29.57 -16.41 -24.37
N SER A 705 -29.44 -17.21 -25.43
CA SER A 705 -30.39 -17.40 -26.52
C SER A 705 -31.61 -18.29 -26.19
N GLY A 706 -31.88 -18.52 -24.89
CA GLY A 706 -33.01 -19.30 -24.40
C GLY A 706 -34.38 -18.83 -24.93
N GLY A 707 -35.35 -19.74 -25.01
CA GLY A 707 -36.65 -19.39 -25.60
C GLY A 707 -37.80 -20.36 -25.36
N TRP A 708 -39.01 -19.79 -25.39
CA TRP A 708 -40.32 -20.41 -25.12
C TRP A 708 -40.68 -21.67 -25.94
N GLY A 709 -39.87 -22.08 -26.91
CA GLY A 709 -40.06 -23.29 -27.73
C GLY A 709 -38.90 -24.29 -27.72
N GLY A 710 -37.76 -23.97 -27.10
CA GLY A 710 -36.56 -24.83 -27.09
C GLY A 710 -36.07 -25.23 -25.70
N GLY A 711 -36.55 -24.56 -24.66
CA GLY A 711 -35.96 -24.58 -23.32
C GLY A 711 -35.31 -23.23 -23.02
N PHE A 712 -35.38 -22.82 -21.75
CA PHE A 712 -34.80 -21.58 -21.24
C PHE A 712 -33.36 -21.88 -20.79
N THR A 713 -32.53 -22.42 -21.69
CA THR A 713 -31.22 -23.00 -21.33
C THR A 713 -30.15 -22.82 -22.40
N SER A 714 -28.96 -22.36 -22.00
CA SER A 714 -27.71 -22.45 -22.77
C SER A 714 -26.91 -23.64 -22.26
N ALA A 715 -26.04 -24.22 -23.09
CA ALA A 715 -25.06 -25.22 -22.65
C ALA A 715 -23.71 -24.94 -23.33
N GLN A 716 -22.63 -25.18 -22.59
CA GLN A 716 -21.25 -24.86 -22.94
C GLN A 716 -20.33 -25.79 -22.15
N SER A 717 -19.09 -26.00 -22.61
CA SER A 717 -18.14 -26.91 -21.92
C SER A 717 -16.83 -26.22 -21.58
N ALA A 718 -16.34 -26.45 -20.36
CA ALA A 718 -15.02 -26.05 -19.90
C ALA A 718 -14.09 -27.26 -19.74
N ILE A 719 -12.78 -27.01 -19.82
CA ILE A 719 -11.72 -27.99 -19.58
C ILE A 719 -11.01 -27.59 -18.29
N PHE A 720 -10.79 -28.55 -17.39
CA PHE A 720 -10.17 -28.30 -16.09
C PHE A 720 -8.68 -28.65 -16.10
N PRO A 721 -7.85 -27.96 -15.30
CA PRO A 721 -6.43 -28.25 -15.18
C PRO A 721 -6.14 -29.64 -14.57
N SER A 722 -4.88 -30.06 -14.68
CA SER A 722 -4.40 -31.36 -14.17
C SER A 722 -4.12 -31.39 -12.67
N ASN A 723 -4.09 -30.22 -12.01
CA ASN A 723 -3.87 -30.03 -10.56
C ASN A 723 -5.17 -29.62 -9.83
N LEU A 724 -6.35 -29.90 -10.41
CA LEU A 724 -7.62 -29.46 -9.83
C LEU A 724 -7.86 -30.00 -8.41
N THR A 725 -7.23 -31.11 -8.04
CA THR A 725 -7.18 -31.74 -6.71
C THR A 725 -6.55 -30.89 -5.62
N ASP A 726 -5.69 -29.95 -6.00
CA ASP A 726 -4.74 -29.33 -5.08
C ASP A 726 -5.38 -28.12 -4.38
N TYR A 727 -6.35 -27.48 -5.03
CA TYR A 727 -7.20 -26.41 -4.49
C TYR A 727 -8.10 -26.88 -3.33
N ASP A 728 -8.34 -26.01 -2.35
CA ASP A 728 -9.33 -26.25 -1.28
C ASP A 728 -10.64 -25.47 -1.50
N THR A 729 -10.59 -24.43 -2.33
CA THR A 729 -11.65 -23.42 -2.48
C THR A 729 -12.13 -23.35 -3.94
N LEU A 730 -13.45 -23.20 -4.11
CA LEU A 730 -14.12 -22.97 -5.40
C LEU A 730 -15.22 -21.92 -5.26
N GLU A 731 -15.07 -20.83 -5.99
CA GLU A 731 -16.05 -19.76 -6.08
C GLU A 731 -16.60 -19.65 -7.51
N VAL A 732 -17.86 -19.27 -7.67
CA VAL A 732 -18.45 -19.00 -9.00
C VAL A 732 -18.67 -17.50 -9.16
N TYR A 733 -17.93 -16.88 -10.06
CA TYR A 733 -18.27 -15.55 -10.58
C TYR A 733 -19.38 -15.70 -11.62
N HIS A 734 -20.42 -14.87 -11.50
CA HIS A 734 -21.52 -14.79 -12.45
C HIS A 734 -21.93 -13.33 -12.66
N GLU A 735 -21.65 -12.82 -13.85
CA GLU A 735 -22.27 -11.62 -14.40
C GLU A 735 -23.48 -12.00 -15.24
N HIS A 736 -24.62 -11.38 -14.91
CA HIS A 736 -25.80 -11.40 -15.76
C HIS A 736 -26.03 -10.02 -16.38
N ALA A 737 -25.29 -9.74 -17.46
CA ALA A 737 -25.32 -8.50 -18.20
C ALA A 737 -26.47 -8.43 -19.22
N CYS A 738 -26.57 -7.30 -19.93
CA CYS A 738 -27.62 -6.97 -20.86
C CYS A 738 -27.04 -6.41 -22.18
N ASP A 739 -27.69 -6.77 -23.31
CA ASP A 739 -27.37 -6.48 -24.74
C ASP A 739 -26.87 -5.06 -25.07
N GLU A 740 -27.24 -4.07 -24.25
CA GLU A 740 -27.02 -2.64 -24.45
C GLU A 740 -26.31 -1.98 -23.24
N ARG A 741 -25.81 -2.79 -22.28
CA ARG A 741 -25.33 -2.44 -20.91
C ARG A 741 -26.24 -1.51 -20.08
N ALA A 742 -27.48 -1.29 -20.56
CA ALA A 742 -28.40 -0.29 -20.03
C ALA A 742 -29.54 -0.89 -19.17
N ASN A 743 -29.96 -0.12 -18.16
CA ASN A 743 -31.14 -0.43 -17.35
C ASN A 743 -32.40 -0.56 -18.22
N ARG A 744 -33.42 -1.28 -17.75
CA ARG A 744 -34.65 -1.53 -18.51
C ARG A 744 -35.39 -0.24 -18.89
N TYR A 745 -35.53 0.03 -20.19
CA TYR A 745 -36.23 1.20 -20.73
C TYR A 745 -37.28 0.84 -21.80
N GLN A 746 -38.25 1.73 -22.04
CA GLN A 746 -39.24 1.56 -23.11
C GLN A 746 -38.78 2.26 -24.40
N LYS A 747 -38.75 1.53 -25.51
CA LYS A 747 -38.40 2.06 -26.85
C LYS A 747 -39.57 2.83 -27.45
N SER A 748 -39.27 3.71 -28.42
CA SER A 748 -40.25 4.62 -29.05
C SER A 748 -41.35 3.94 -29.88
N ASP A 749 -41.21 2.64 -30.19
CA ASP A 749 -42.23 1.80 -30.81
C ASP A 749 -43.16 1.10 -29.80
N GLY A 750 -42.90 1.27 -28.49
CA GLY A 750 -43.63 0.66 -27.38
C GLY A 750 -43.05 -0.68 -26.90
N THR A 751 -42.02 -1.22 -27.55
CA THR A 751 -41.24 -2.37 -27.04
C THR A 751 -40.31 -1.94 -25.89
N TYR A 752 -39.54 -2.87 -25.32
CA TYR A 752 -38.58 -2.58 -24.25
C TYR A 752 -37.15 -3.00 -24.64
N GLY A 753 -36.20 -2.16 -24.27
CA GLY A 753 -34.75 -2.38 -24.36
C GLY A 753 -34.09 -2.58 -23.00
N GLY A 754 -32.77 -2.68 -23.01
CA GLY A 754 -32.00 -3.08 -21.84
C GLY A 754 -32.46 -4.42 -21.27
N CYS A 755 -32.30 -4.58 -19.97
CA CYS A 755 -32.52 -5.82 -19.22
C CYS A 755 -33.99 -6.35 -19.22
N HIS A 756 -34.13 -7.66 -18.94
CA HIS A 756 -35.43 -8.32 -18.78
C HIS A 756 -36.16 -7.87 -17.49
N GLU A 757 -37.44 -8.19 -17.35
CA GLU A 757 -38.33 -7.50 -16.39
C GLU A 757 -38.68 -8.27 -15.11
N TRP A 758 -38.23 -9.52 -14.95
CA TRP A 758 -38.61 -10.41 -13.85
C TRP A 758 -37.39 -10.99 -13.13
N ASP A 759 -37.58 -11.24 -11.84
CA ASP A 759 -36.79 -12.10 -10.97
C ASP A 759 -37.00 -13.58 -11.29
N TYR A 760 -36.12 -14.14 -12.12
CA TYR A 760 -36.10 -15.57 -12.40
C TYR A 760 -35.15 -16.30 -11.44
N GLU A 761 -35.60 -17.45 -10.95
CA GLU A 761 -34.68 -18.52 -10.52
C GLU A 761 -33.75 -18.87 -11.69
N ALA A 762 -32.47 -18.54 -11.54
CA ALA A 762 -31.40 -18.99 -12.41
C ALA A 762 -30.64 -20.13 -11.72
N ASN A 763 -30.24 -21.16 -12.47
CA ASN A 763 -29.29 -22.15 -11.98
C ASN A 763 -28.35 -22.68 -13.05
N LEU A 764 -27.12 -22.96 -12.60
CA LEU A 764 -26.09 -23.67 -13.35
C LEU A 764 -26.20 -25.16 -13.00
N ARG A 765 -26.20 -26.01 -14.03
CA ARG A 765 -26.36 -27.47 -13.89
C ARG A 765 -25.21 -28.19 -14.58
N ILE A 766 -24.54 -29.08 -13.85
CA ILE A 766 -23.47 -29.89 -14.41
C ILE A 766 -24.07 -31.13 -15.10
N CYS A 767 -23.53 -31.51 -16.26
CA CYS A 767 -24.02 -32.67 -17.03
C CYS A 767 -23.33 -33.97 -16.60
N ASP A 768 -23.93 -35.12 -16.89
CA ASP A 768 -23.37 -36.44 -16.59
C ASP A 768 -22.06 -36.68 -17.37
N ARG A 769 -21.05 -37.31 -16.76
CA ARG A 769 -19.76 -37.59 -17.44
C ARG A 769 -19.98 -38.42 -18.71
N GLY A 770 -19.56 -37.87 -19.85
CA GLY A 770 -19.76 -38.46 -21.18
C GLY A 770 -21.18 -38.37 -21.76
N ASN A 771 -22.08 -37.56 -21.19
CA ASN A 771 -23.47 -37.43 -21.62
C ASN A 771 -24.02 -35.99 -21.45
N ASP A 772 -23.62 -35.10 -22.37
CA ASP A 772 -24.05 -33.69 -22.51
C ASP A 772 -25.58 -33.45 -22.45
N SER A 773 -26.36 -34.48 -22.71
CA SER A 773 -27.81 -34.44 -22.86
C SER A 773 -28.56 -34.67 -21.54
N SER A 774 -27.84 -34.99 -20.46
CA SER A 774 -28.39 -35.24 -19.12
C SER A 774 -27.68 -34.35 -18.11
N CYS A 775 -28.38 -33.32 -17.61
CA CYS A 775 -27.84 -32.34 -16.66
C CYS A 775 -28.83 -32.18 -15.51
N GLY A 776 -28.93 -33.25 -14.71
CA GLY A 776 -29.90 -33.39 -13.62
C GLY A 776 -29.47 -32.72 -12.33
N THR A 777 -28.17 -32.74 -12.02
CA THR A 777 -27.56 -32.15 -10.83
C THR A 777 -27.55 -30.62 -10.90
N GLU A 778 -27.91 -29.96 -9.80
CA GLU A 778 -27.71 -28.52 -9.66
C GLU A 778 -26.33 -28.22 -9.06
N PHE A 779 -25.63 -27.25 -9.65
CA PHE A 779 -24.27 -26.88 -9.28
C PHE A 779 -24.22 -25.53 -8.56
N MET A 780 -25.02 -24.55 -9.01
CA MET A 780 -25.17 -23.25 -8.36
C MET A 780 -26.52 -22.59 -8.71
N ARG A 781 -27.06 -21.69 -7.87
CA ARG A 781 -28.35 -21.01 -8.03
C ARG A 781 -28.28 -19.51 -7.66
N TRP A 782 -28.91 -18.66 -8.47
CA TRP A 782 -29.07 -17.22 -8.23
C TRP A 782 -30.52 -16.80 -8.46
N ILE A 783 -30.89 -15.59 -8.03
CA ILE A 783 -32.15 -14.96 -8.42
C ILE A 783 -31.82 -13.70 -9.23
N THR A 784 -32.23 -13.66 -10.50
CA THR A 784 -31.93 -12.50 -11.37
C THR A 784 -32.61 -11.23 -10.89
N THR A 785 -32.11 -10.07 -11.32
CA THR A 785 -32.71 -8.77 -10.97
C THR A 785 -34.02 -8.49 -11.73
N TYR A 786 -34.79 -7.52 -11.24
CA TYR A 786 -35.83 -6.83 -12.02
C TYR A 786 -35.23 -5.68 -12.86
N GLY A 787 -34.73 -5.94 -14.06
CA GLY A 787 -34.45 -4.88 -15.04
C GLY A 787 -33.14 -4.12 -14.88
N ARG A 788 -32.15 -4.69 -14.18
CA ARG A 788 -30.76 -4.24 -14.11
C ARG A 788 -29.79 -5.39 -14.42
N GLU A 789 -28.51 -5.09 -14.54
CA GLU A 789 -27.44 -6.11 -14.53
C GLU A 789 -27.16 -6.57 -13.09
N GLY A 790 -26.35 -7.63 -12.90
CA GLY A 790 -25.91 -8.08 -11.58
C GLY A 790 -24.56 -8.80 -11.59
N LYS A 791 -23.65 -8.30 -10.75
CA LYS A 791 -22.38 -8.89 -10.25
C LYS A 791 -22.62 -9.88 -9.09
N TRP A 792 -22.25 -11.17 -9.19
CA TRP A 792 -22.18 -12.05 -8.00
C TRP A 792 -20.95 -12.95 -7.99
N LEU A 793 -20.42 -13.19 -6.78
CA LEU A 793 -19.39 -14.18 -6.45
C LEU A 793 -19.96 -15.06 -5.33
N THR A 794 -19.86 -16.39 -5.47
CA THR A 794 -20.38 -17.31 -4.44
C THR A 794 -19.46 -18.51 -4.22
N ASP A 795 -19.04 -18.71 -2.98
CA ASP A 795 -18.37 -19.92 -2.49
C ASP A 795 -19.30 -21.14 -2.65
N ILE A 796 -18.81 -22.14 -3.38
CA ILE A 796 -19.39 -23.48 -3.50
C ILE A 796 -18.33 -24.57 -3.30
N SER A 797 -17.27 -24.28 -2.54
CA SER A 797 -16.15 -25.19 -2.22
C SER A 797 -16.58 -26.60 -1.79
N PRO A 798 -17.70 -26.81 -1.04
CA PRO A 798 -18.20 -28.15 -0.73
C PRO A 798 -18.61 -28.98 -1.96
N TYR A 799 -18.73 -28.39 -3.16
CA TYR A 799 -19.05 -29.06 -4.42
C TYR A 799 -17.82 -29.39 -5.30
N LEU A 800 -16.58 -29.19 -4.80
CA LEU A 800 -15.35 -29.58 -5.51
C LEU A 800 -15.34 -31.05 -5.98
N PHE A 801 -15.99 -31.97 -5.25
CA PHE A 801 -16.19 -33.38 -5.64
C PHE A 801 -16.91 -33.58 -6.99
N MET A 802 -17.62 -32.57 -7.50
CA MET A 802 -18.32 -32.67 -8.79
C MET A 802 -17.37 -32.58 -10.00
N LEU A 803 -16.09 -32.22 -9.79
CA LEU A 803 -15.07 -32.00 -10.80
C LEU A 803 -13.90 -32.98 -10.62
N GLU A 804 -13.10 -33.20 -11.66
CA GLU A 804 -11.94 -34.13 -11.67
C GLU A 804 -10.79 -33.47 -12.46
N ASN A 805 -9.54 -33.88 -12.21
CA ASN A 805 -8.36 -33.41 -12.95
C ASN A 805 -8.47 -33.81 -14.44
N ASP A 806 -8.02 -32.92 -15.34
CA ASP A 806 -8.09 -33.08 -16.81
C ASP A 806 -9.52 -33.33 -17.39
N ASP A 807 -10.58 -33.10 -16.60
CA ASP A 807 -11.96 -33.34 -16.99
C ASP A 807 -12.47 -32.29 -18.00
N ASN A 808 -13.48 -32.66 -18.80
CA ASN A 808 -14.15 -31.77 -19.75
C ASN A 808 -15.65 -31.81 -19.48
N ARG A 809 -16.14 -30.77 -18.81
CA ARG A 809 -17.51 -30.74 -18.28
C ARG A 809 -18.37 -29.79 -19.07
N THR A 810 -19.44 -30.34 -19.66
CA THR A 810 -20.57 -29.54 -20.13
C THR A 810 -21.37 -29.06 -18.92
N PHE A 811 -21.60 -27.76 -18.86
CA PHE A 811 -22.55 -27.12 -17.97
C PHE A 811 -23.75 -26.62 -18.76
N LYS A 812 -24.85 -26.42 -18.05
CA LYS A 812 -26.12 -25.97 -18.61
C LYS A 812 -26.76 -24.92 -17.72
N TYR A 813 -26.60 -23.65 -18.10
CA TYR A 813 -27.31 -22.54 -17.47
C TYR A 813 -28.80 -22.58 -17.83
N ARG A 814 -29.66 -22.39 -16.83
CA ARG A 814 -31.11 -22.23 -16.94
C ARG A 814 -31.50 -20.93 -16.27
N GLY A 815 -32.15 -19.99 -16.97
CA GLY A 815 -32.50 -18.70 -16.36
C GLY A 815 -33.31 -17.77 -17.26
N ALA A 816 -33.07 -16.47 -17.11
CA ALA A 816 -33.79 -15.41 -17.79
C ALA A 816 -33.31 -15.20 -19.24
N ASN A 817 -34.20 -15.32 -20.23
CA ASN A 817 -33.87 -15.05 -21.64
C ASN A 817 -33.44 -13.58 -21.84
N LYS A 818 -32.47 -13.35 -22.74
CA LYS A 818 -31.90 -12.03 -23.10
C LYS A 818 -30.95 -11.39 -22.05
N GLY A 819 -30.35 -12.19 -21.18
CA GLY A 819 -29.07 -11.84 -20.58
C GLY A 819 -27.91 -12.14 -21.52
N ASP A 820 -26.78 -11.52 -21.22
CA ASP A 820 -25.43 -11.88 -21.69
C ASP A 820 -24.68 -12.40 -20.46
N LEU A 821 -24.01 -13.55 -20.58
CA LEU A 821 -23.48 -14.29 -19.44
C LEU A 821 -21.96 -14.26 -19.44
N THR A 822 -21.38 -13.78 -18.34
CA THR A 822 -19.98 -14.07 -17.99
C THR A 822 -20.04 -14.99 -16.77
N ILE A 823 -19.55 -16.23 -16.90
CA ILE A 823 -19.57 -17.22 -15.82
C ILE A 823 -18.20 -17.89 -15.77
N SER A 824 -17.55 -17.77 -14.63
CA SER A 824 -16.22 -18.33 -14.37
C SER A 824 -16.21 -19.15 -13.09
N LEU A 825 -15.38 -20.19 -13.08
CA LEU A 825 -15.09 -21.00 -11.91
C LEU A 825 -13.71 -20.60 -11.41
N LEU A 826 -13.64 -20.06 -10.21
CA LEU A 826 -12.45 -19.50 -9.58
C LEU A 826 -11.93 -20.52 -8.56
N PHE A 827 -10.72 -21.03 -8.78
CA PHE A 827 -10.10 -22.04 -7.91
C PHE A 827 -8.92 -21.43 -7.15
N SER A 828 -8.79 -21.76 -5.88
CA SER A 828 -7.68 -21.29 -5.02
C SER A 828 -7.41 -22.29 -3.89
N ASP A 829 -6.24 -22.19 -3.27
CA ASP A 829 -5.86 -22.94 -2.06
C ASP A 829 -5.52 -21.93 -0.96
N TRP A 830 -6.25 -21.98 0.16
CA TRP A 830 -6.01 -21.14 1.32
C TRP A 830 -5.62 -21.96 2.56
N GLY A 831 -5.08 -23.17 2.36
CA GLY A 831 -4.47 -23.96 3.42
C GLY A 831 -5.44 -24.49 4.47
N SER A 832 -6.76 -24.55 4.20
CA SER A 832 -7.76 -25.05 5.16
C SER A 832 -7.61 -26.52 5.53
N GLY A 833 -6.73 -27.25 4.83
CA GLY A 833 -6.36 -28.63 5.10
C GLY A 833 -7.38 -29.69 4.65
N GLU A 834 -8.57 -29.28 4.21
CA GLU A 834 -9.68 -30.20 3.92
C GLU A 834 -10.48 -29.83 2.67
N ARG A 835 -10.62 -30.79 1.74
CA ARG A 835 -11.34 -30.62 0.47
C ARG A 835 -12.51 -31.60 0.37
N GLY A 836 -13.67 -31.14 -0.11
CA GLY A 836 -14.81 -32.03 -0.44
C GLY A 836 -14.48 -32.97 -1.62
N ASP A 837 -14.41 -34.28 -1.35
CA ASP A 837 -13.87 -35.30 -2.28
C ASP A 837 -14.94 -36.30 -2.80
N GLU A 838 -15.88 -36.71 -1.94
CA GLU A 838 -17.05 -37.51 -2.33
C GLU A 838 -18.32 -36.94 -1.66
N ALA A 839 -19.50 -37.14 -2.26
CA ALA A 839 -20.76 -36.78 -1.63
C ALA A 839 -21.91 -37.74 -1.94
N THR A 840 -22.88 -37.78 -1.03
CA THR A 840 -24.14 -38.53 -1.17
C THR A 840 -25.32 -37.57 -1.25
N PHE A 841 -26.07 -37.62 -2.36
CA PHE A 841 -27.32 -36.85 -2.47
C PHE A 841 -28.33 -37.29 -1.41
N ALA A 842 -28.80 -36.35 -0.60
CA ALA A 842 -29.68 -36.63 0.53
C ALA A 842 -31.15 -36.40 0.15
N PHE A 843 -31.52 -35.14 -0.11
CA PHE A 843 -32.92 -34.73 -0.21
C PHE A 843 -33.15 -33.66 -1.28
N THR A 844 -34.36 -33.66 -1.85
CA THR A 844 -34.84 -32.64 -2.77
C THR A 844 -36.01 -31.85 -2.17
N GLY A 845 -36.32 -30.72 -2.80
CA GLY A 845 -37.47 -29.86 -2.54
C GLY A 845 -38.84 -30.52 -2.78
N GLY A 846 -39.89 -29.71 -2.89
CA GLY A 846 -41.26 -30.19 -3.02
C GLY A 846 -42.34 -29.19 -2.60
N GLN A 847 -43.60 -29.59 -2.79
CA GLN A 847 -44.75 -28.73 -2.52
C GLN A 847 -44.91 -28.47 -1.03
N PHE A 848 -44.95 -27.19 -0.65
CA PHE A 848 -45.06 -26.72 0.72
C PHE A 848 -46.52 -26.39 1.05
N ASP A 849 -47.35 -27.42 1.04
CA ASP A 849 -48.82 -27.36 1.16
C ASP A 849 -49.37 -28.28 2.27
N GLY A 850 -48.49 -28.73 3.18
CA GLY A 850 -48.76 -29.76 4.16
C GLY A 850 -48.58 -31.20 3.66
N THR A 851 -48.13 -31.41 2.41
CA THR A 851 -47.60 -32.71 1.95
C THR A 851 -46.07 -32.82 1.97
N TYR A 852 -45.35 -31.73 2.27
CA TYR A 852 -43.88 -31.66 2.16
C TYR A 852 -43.10 -32.76 2.90
N ASN A 853 -43.56 -33.13 4.10
CA ASN A 853 -42.96 -34.18 4.94
C ASN A 853 -43.64 -35.56 4.77
N ASN A 854 -44.46 -35.74 3.73
CA ASN A 854 -45.08 -37.02 3.44
C ASN A 854 -44.08 -37.98 2.77
N GLU A 855 -43.56 -38.92 3.55
CA GLU A 855 -42.68 -40.02 3.11
C GLU A 855 -43.24 -40.86 1.94
N SER A 856 -44.55 -40.81 1.68
CA SER A 856 -45.19 -41.46 0.52
C SER A 856 -45.06 -40.65 -0.79
N THR A 857 -44.44 -39.48 -0.75
CA THR A 857 -44.31 -38.55 -1.89
C THR A 857 -42.89 -38.04 -2.06
N TYR A 858 -42.20 -37.71 -0.97
CA TYR A 858 -40.80 -37.27 -0.96
C TYR A 858 -39.97 -38.21 -0.08
N ASN A 859 -38.75 -38.55 -0.50
CA ASN A 859 -37.83 -39.20 0.42
C ASN A 859 -37.38 -38.18 1.48
N ARG A 860 -37.45 -38.59 2.75
CA ARG A 860 -37.08 -37.79 3.93
C ARG A 860 -36.12 -38.52 4.86
N HIS A 861 -35.58 -39.67 4.42
CA HIS A 861 -34.60 -40.48 5.13
C HIS A 861 -33.43 -40.87 4.22
N LEU A 862 -32.20 -40.60 4.67
CA LEU A 862 -30.96 -41.09 4.06
C LEU A 862 -30.30 -42.09 5.01
N ASN A 863 -29.86 -43.22 4.47
CA ASN A 863 -28.90 -44.10 5.12
C ASN A 863 -27.57 -43.96 4.40
N PHE A 864 -26.50 -43.65 5.13
CA PHE A 864 -25.16 -43.49 4.57
C PHE A 864 -24.10 -44.10 5.49
N THR A 865 -22.88 -44.24 4.99
CA THR A 865 -21.71 -44.74 5.73
C THR A 865 -20.57 -43.77 5.47
N VAL A 866 -19.91 -43.26 6.50
CA VAL A 866 -18.75 -42.38 6.31
C VAL A 866 -17.58 -43.20 5.72
N PRO A 867 -16.91 -42.72 4.66
CA PRO A 867 -15.70 -43.35 4.15
C PRO A 867 -14.59 -43.37 5.20
N SER A 868 -13.78 -44.43 5.25
CA SER A 868 -12.73 -44.57 6.27
C SER A 868 -11.51 -43.65 6.10
N TRP A 869 -11.52 -42.82 5.06
CA TRP A 869 -10.54 -41.76 4.80
C TRP A 869 -11.07 -40.37 5.16
N ALA A 870 -12.38 -40.21 5.37
CA ALA A 870 -12.99 -38.90 5.54
C ALA A 870 -12.64 -38.30 6.90
N THR A 871 -12.07 -37.10 6.89
CA THR A 871 -11.67 -36.33 8.07
C THR A 871 -12.86 -35.60 8.66
N LYS A 872 -13.65 -34.93 7.80
CA LYS A 872 -14.87 -34.18 8.11
C LYS A 872 -16.06 -34.63 7.24
N VAL A 873 -17.27 -34.46 7.75
CA VAL A 873 -18.53 -34.78 7.08
C VAL A 873 -19.54 -33.67 7.32
N GLU A 874 -20.06 -33.06 6.25
CA GLU A 874 -21.00 -31.93 6.35
C GLU A 874 -22.34 -32.23 5.69
N ILE A 875 -23.41 -31.59 6.17
CA ILE A 875 -24.63 -31.36 5.40
C ILE A 875 -24.44 -30.07 4.61
N VAL A 876 -24.72 -30.12 3.31
CA VAL A 876 -24.66 -28.94 2.41
C VAL A 876 -26.02 -28.77 1.76
N ALA A 877 -26.59 -27.56 1.82
CA ALA A 877 -27.93 -27.26 1.35
C ALA A 877 -28.01 -25.96 0.54
N THR A 878 -28.82 -25.96 -0.52
CA THR A 878 -29.18 -24.76 -1.29
C THR A 878 -30.70 -24.66 -1.38
N ILE A 879 -31.33 -23.86 -0.50
CA ILE A 879 -32.77 -23.85 -0.30
C ILE A 879 -33.39 -22.46 -0.59
N THR A 880 -34.50 -22.44 -1.35
CA THR A 880 -35.28 -21.22 -1.63
C THR A 880 -36.79 -21.51 -1.60
N GLY A 881 -37.56 -20.64 -0.94
CA GLY A 881 -39.03 -20.69 -0.94
C GLY A 881 -39.65 -19.93 -2.11
N HIS A 882 -40.64 -20.54 -2.77
CA HIS A 882 -41.30 -19.99 -3.96
C HIS A 882 -42.83 -19.99 -3.88
N GLY A 883 -43.43 -18.93 -4.42
CA GLY A 883 -44.87 -18.76 -4.60
C GLY A 883 -45.57 -18.07 -3.44
N PHE A 884 -46.65 -17.34 -3.77
CA PHE A 884 -47.33 -16.42 -2.84
C PHE A 884 -48.85 -16.33 -3.09
N GLY A 885 -49.58 -15.63 -2.21
CA GLY A 885 -50.94 -15.14 -2.44
C GLY A 885 -52.02 -16.22 -2.51
N LYS A 886 -51.82 -17.37 -1.84
CA LYS A 886 -52.76 -18.52 -1.83
C LYS A 886 -53.54 -18.62 -0.53
N ASP A 887 -52.93 -18.27 0.60
CA ASP A 887 -53.59 -18.20 1.91
C ASP A 887 -52.88 -17.22 2.86
N ASN A 888 -53.37 -17.12 4.10
CA ASN A 888 -52.93 -16.12 5.08
C ASN A 888 -51.45 -16.23 5.51
N ALA A 889 -50.81 -17.39 5.35
CA ALA A 889 -49.40 -17.57 5.69
C ALA A 889 -48.44 -17.07 4.58
N ASN A 890 -48.97 -16.81 3.37
CA ASN A 890 -48.21 -16.35 2.20
C ASN A 890 -47.01 -17.23 1.77
N CYS A 891 -47.00 -18.51 2.17
CA CYS A 891 -45.96 -19.46 1.83
C CYS A 891 -45.89 -19.78 0.32
N ALA A 892 -44.72 -20.13 -0.23
CA ALA A 892 -43.43 -20.30 0.45
C ALA A 892 -42.45 -19.10 0.31
N GLU A 893 -42.73 -18.11 -0.53
CA GLU A 893 -41.81 -17.00 -0.81
C GLU A 893 -41.61 -16.02 0.37
N PHE A 894 -42.66 -15.76 1.16
CA PHE A 894 -42.66 -14.71 2.20
C PHE A 894 -42.91 -15.25 3.61
N CYS A 895 -42.78 -16.57 3.82
CA CYS A 895 -43.21 -17.22 5.07
C CYS A 895 -42.08 -17.97 5.76
N ASP A 896 -42.19 -18.07 7.09
CA ASP A 896 -41.23 -18.78 7.93
C ASP A 896 -41.16 -20.25 7.49
N HIS A 897 -39.98 -20.68 7.07
CA HIS A 897 -39.70 -22.09 6.89
C HIS A 897 -38.33 -22.48 7.45
N GLN A 898 -38.35 -23.58 8.19
CA GLN A 898 -37.20 -24.16 8.88
C GLN A 898 -36.93 -25.55 8.34
N HIS A 899 -35.67 -25.86 8.06
CA HIS A 899 -35.25 -27.11 7.45
C HIS A 899 -34.47 -27.91 8.48
N HIS A 900 -35.17 -28.79 9.18
CA HIS A 900 -34.66 -29.54 10.32
C HIS A 900 -34.01 -30.85 9.88
N TYR A 901 -32.82 -31.11 10.41
CA TYR A 901 -32.02 -32.30 10.19
C TYR A 901 -31.85 -33.05 11.51
N TYR A 902 -32.02 -34.38 11.49
CA TYR A 902 -31.86 -35.25 12.66
C TYR A 902 -30.97 -36.45 12.31
N LEU A 903 -29.89 -36.63 13.08
CA LEU A 903 -28.93 -37.73 12.92
C LEU A 903 -28.51 -38.28 14.29
N ASN A 904 -28.61 -39.59 14.48
CA ASN A 904 -28.13 -40.36 15.64
C ASN A 904 -28.57 -39.89 17.06
N GLY A 905 -29.47 -38.91 17.16
CA GLY A 905 -29.95 -38.31 18.41
C GLY A 905 -29.69 -36.81 18.53
N TYR A 906 -28.85 -36.26 17.66
CA TYR A 906 -28.60 -34.83 17.50
C TYR A 906 -29.53 -34.22 16.44
N SER A 907 -29.61 -32.88 16.42
CA SER A 907 -30.42 -32.14 15.46
C SER A 907 -29.99 -30.69 15.27
N THR A 908 -30.01 -30.21 14.03
CA THR A 908 -29.79 -28.80 13.62
C THR A 908 -30.91 -28.37 12.67
N TYR A 909 -31.01 -27.09 12.37
CA TYR A 909 -31.89 -26.60 11.32
C TYR A 909 -31.35 -25.33 10.64
N GLU A 910 -31.51 -25.26 9.33
CA GLU A 910 -31.45 -24.01 8.58
C GLU A 910 -32.76 -23.25 8.80
N TRP A 911 -32.71 -21.91 8.88
CA TRP A 911 -33.88 -21.07 9.16
C TRP A 911 -33.99 -19.89 8.20
N HIS A 912 -35.10 -19.85 7.47
CA HIS A 912 -35.50 -18.68 6.70
C HIS A 912 -36.71 -18.05 7.43
N PRO A 913 -36.50 -16.96 8.19
CA PRO A 913 -37.57 -16.34 8.98
C PRO A 913 -38.62 -15.65 8.09
N ILE A 914 -39.80 -15.36 8.67
CA ILE A 914 -40.61 -14.24 8.14
C ILE A 914 -39.75 -12.98 8.23
N VAL A 915 -39.57 -12.30 7.11
CA VAL A 915 -38.97 -10.97 7.12
C VAL A 915 -40.03 -9.99 7.64
N TYR A 916 -39.84 -9.51 8.86
CA TYR A 916 -40.78 -8.61 9.54
C TYR A 916 -40.63 -7.13 9.13
N SER A 917 -39.63 -6.83 8.28
CA SER A 917 -39.45 -5.57 7.53
C SER A 917 -40.14 -5.70 6.16
N ASN A 918 -40.76 -4.64 5.62
CA ASN A 918 -41.18 -4.67 4.20
C ASN A 918 -40.01 -4.30 3.28
N GLU A 919 -38.88 -3.91 3.86
CA GLU A 919 -37.69 -3.35 3.24
C GLU A 919 -36.49 -4.33 3.40
N GLY A 920 -36.69 -5.53 3.93
CA GLY A 920 -35.61 -6.44 4.33
C GLY A 920 -34.78 -7.12 3.23
N CYS A 921 -34.99 -6.79 1.95
CA CYS A 921 -34.01 -7.03 0.88
C CYS A 921 -33.34 -5.74 0.38
N GLU A 922 -33.91 -4.57 0.71
CA GLU A 922 -33.28 -3.27 0.55
C GLU A 922 -32.26 -3.01 1.68
N ASP A 923 -32.53 -3.50 2.89
CA ASP A 923 -31.58 -3.54 4.01
C ASP A 923 -30.29 -4.34 3.67
N GLU A 924 -30.35 -5.27 2.71
CA GLU A 924 -29.29 -6.21 2.31
C GLU A 924 -28.43 -5.74 1.12
N VAL A 925 -28.59 -4.50 0.63
CA VAL A 925 -27.80 -3.97 -0.52
C VAL A 925 -26.28 -4.05 -0.28
N ARG A 926 -25.83 -3.77 0.95
CA ARG A 926 -24.41 -3.89 1.34
C ARG A 926 -23.87 -5.32 1.29
N ASN A 927 -24.77 -6.31 1.28
CA ASN A 927 -24.46 -7.73 1.24
C ASN A 927 -24.69 -8.34 -0.16
N GLY A 928 -24.66 -7.50 -1.21
CA GLY A 928 -24.69 -7.93 -2.62
C GLY A 928 -26.08 -7.93 -3.28
N VAL A 929 -27.12 -7.37 -2.65
CA VAL A 929 -28.40 -7.15 -3.36
C VAL A 929 -28.28 -5.97 -4.31
N VAL A 930 -28.49 -6.20 -5.61
CA VAL A 930 -28.54 -5.12 -6.61
C VAL A 930 -29.64 -4.11 -6.24
N ALA A 931 -29.27 -2.83 -6.09
CA ALA A 931 -30.19 -1.78 -5.66
C ALA A 931 -31.23 -1.42 -6.73
N ASN A 932 -32.26 -0.69 -6.33
CA ASN A 932 -33.14 0.14 -7.17
C ASN A 932 -33.69 -0.54 -8.43
N GLN A 933 -34.07 -1.80 -8.30
CA GLN A 933 -34.59 -2.58 -9.42
C GLN A 933 -36.02 -2.12 -9.78
N PHE A 934 -36.48 -2.44 -11.00
CA PHE A 934 -37.75 -1.96 -11.56
C PHE A 934 -38.99 -2.74 -11.08
N GLY A 935 -38.83 -3.73 -10.20
CA GLY A 935 -39.89 -4.54 -9.62
C GLY A 935 -39.79 -4.63 -8.10
N SER A 936 -40.44 -5.62 -7.49
CA SER A 936 -40.71 -5.67 -6.04
C SER A 936 -39.49 -6.03 -5.17
N TRP A 937 -38.30 -5.58 -5.53
CA TRP A 937 -37.03 -5.94 -4.91
C TRP A 937 -36.89 -5.62 -3.41
N PRO A 938 -37.46 -4.55 -2.80
CA PRO A 938 -37.21 -4.23 -1.38
C PRO A 938 -37.76 -5.25 -0.39
N TYR A 939 -38.85 -5.94 -0.74
CA TYR A 939 -39.51 -6.90 0.14
C TYR A 939 -38.58 -8.07 0.47
N GLY A 940 -38.40 -8.36 1.75
CA GLY A 940 -37.70 -9.57 2.18
C GLY A 940 -38.41 -10.85 1.74
N ARG A 941 -37.65 -11.86 1.27
CA ARG A 941 -38.15 -13.23 1.05
C ARG A 941 -37.50 -14.20 2.03
N ALA A 942 -38.09 -15.39 2.14
CA ALA A 942 -37.56 -16.48 2.94
C ALA A 942 -36.36 -17.15 2.24
N GLY A 943 -35.16 -16.63 2.54
CA GLY A 943 -33.88 -17.26 2.18
C GLY A 943 -33.22 -16.79 0.89
N TRP A 944 -33.68 -15.69 0.31
CA TRP A 944 -33.07 -15.08 -0.88
C TRP A 944 -33.55 -13.64 -1.06
N CYS A 945 -32.85 -12.88 -1.90
CA CYS A 945 -33.33 -11.59 -2.41
C CYS A 945 -33.26 -11.57 -3.94
N ALA A 946 -34.15 -10.81 -4.58
CA ALA A 946 -34.11 -10.64 -6.03
C ALA A 946 -32.83 -9.86 -6.38
N GLY A 947 -32.03 -10.33 -7.34
CA GLY A 947 -30.73 -9.74 -7.64
C GLY A 947 -29.63 -10.05 -6.62
N GLN A 948 -29.70 -11.20 -5.95
CA GLN A 948 -28.66 -11.75 -5.07
C GLN A 948 -28.38 -13.21 -5.46
N ASP A 949 -27.23 -13.73 -5.05
CA ASP A 949 -26.89 -15.14 -5.08
C ASP A 949 -27.64 -15.95 -4.01
N VAL A 950 -27.66 -17.28 -4.16
CA VAL A 950 -28.20 -18.20 -3.15
C VAL A 950 -27.03 -18.98 -2.55
N LYS A 951 -26.46 -18.43 -1.47
CA LYS A 951 -25.35 -19.03 -0.72
C LYS A 951 -25.71 -20.40 -0.18
N GLN A 952 -24.72 -21.28 -0.07
CA GLN A 952 -24.90 -22.61 0.51
C GLN A 952 -24.97 -22.52 2.04
N TRP A 953 -25.88 -23.26 2.66
CA TRP A 953 -25.85 -23.53 4.10
C TRP A 953 -25.08 -24.82 4.35
N THR A 954 -24.01 -24.73 5.14
CA THR A 954 -23.18 -25.87 5.55
C THR A 954 -23.33 -26.14 7.04
N PHE A 955 -23.17 -27.40 7.45
CA PHE A 955 -23.16 -27.79 8.87
C PHE A 955 -22.38 -29.09 9.09
N ASP A 956 -21.34 -29.04 9.91
CA ASP A 956 -20.53 -30.20 10.30
C ASP A 956 -21.35 -31.20 11.15
N ILE A 957 -21.33 -32.46 10.71
CA ILE A 957 -21.98 -33.62 11.35
C ILE A 957 -20.98 -34.75 11.63
N THR A 958 -19.67 -34.47 11.64
CA THR A 958 -18.59 -35.45 11.92
C THR A 958 -18.78 -36.08 13.29
N ASP A 959 -18.86 -35.27 14.34
CA ASP A 959 -19.12 -35.69 15.73
C ASP A 959 -20.47 -36.41 15.95
N TRP A 960 -21.38 -36.28 14.99
CA TRP A 960 -22.71 -36.90 15.01
C TRP A 960 -22.73 -38.25 14.28
N SER A 961 -21.72 -38.52 13.46
CA SER A 961 -21.66 -39.65 12.54
C SER A 961 -20.85 -40.81 13.13
N ASP A 962 -21.34 -42.04 12.92
CA ASP A 962 -20.55 -43.24 13.15
C ASP A 962 -19.50 -43.36 12.03
N THR A 963 -18.27 -42.95 12.33
CA THR A 963 -17.10 -43.03 11.45
C THR A 963 -16.46 -44.43 11.43
N SER A 964 -16.94 -45.39 12.24
CA SER A 964 -16.38 -46.75 12.32
C SER A 964 -16.82 -47.69 11.18
N GLY A 965 -17.35 -47.12 10.08
CA GLY A 965 -18.02 -47.85 9.01
C GLY A 965 -19.46 -48.28 9.36
N GLY A 966 -20.05 -47.68 10.40
CA GLY A 966 -21.45 -47.88 10.75
C GLY A 966 -22.43 -47.20 9.80
N ASN A 967 -23.69 -47.62 9.83
CA ASN A 967 -24.76 -47.01 9.03
C ASN A 967 -25.39 -45.83 9.79
N ASN A 968 -25.12 -44.62 9.33
CA ASN A 968 -25.74 -43.39 9.79
C ASN A 968 -27.16 -43.23 9.21
N HIS A 969 -28.06 -42.65 10.01
CA HIS A 969 -29.45 -42.42 9.61
C HIS A 969 -29.81 -40.94 9.76
N LEU A 970 -29.72 -40.20 8.65
CA LEU A 970 -30.13 -38.80 8.57
C LEU A 970 -31.61 -38.73 8.15
N SER A 971 -32.37 -37.86 8.79
CA SER A 971 -33.75 -37.56 8.41
C SER A 971 -34.03 -36.06 8.38
N TYR A 972 -34.94 -35.63 7.51
CA TYR A 972 -35.13 -34.23 7.14
C TYR A 972 -36.60 -33.80 7.15
N LYS A 973 -36.88 -32.58 7.62
CA LYS A 973 -38.22 -31.98 7.66
C LYS A 973 -38.23 -30.49 7.35
N GLY A 974 -39.09 -30.07 6.43
CA GLY A 974 -39.46 -28.65 6.27
C GLY A 974 -40.65 -28.30 7.16
N LEU A 975 -40.48 -27.37 8.09
CA LEU A 975 -41.48 -26.95 9.08
C LEU A 975 -41.82 -25.46 8.92
N PHE A 976 -43.05 -25.08 9.25
CA PHE A 976 -43.50 -23.68 9.32
C PHE A 976 -43.69 -23.30 10.80
N ASN A 977 -43.01 -22.26 11.27
CA ASN A 977 -42.97 -21.87 12.69
C ASN A 977 -42.66 -23.07 13.61
N GLY A 978 -41.71 -23.92 13.21
CA GLY A 978 -41.32 -25.13 13.94
C GLY A 978 -42.39 -26.22 14.03
N GLN A 979 -43.44 -26.19 13.19
CA GLN A 979 -44.52 -27.19 13.14
C GLN A 979 -44.78 -27.69 11.71
N GLU A 980 -45.49 -28.83 11.57
CA GLU A 980 -45.98 -29.30 10.28
C GLU A 980 -46.92 -28.26 9.65
N TYR A 981 -46.61 -27.79 8.43
CA TYR A 981 -47.40 -26.75 7.78
C TYR A 981 -48.82 -27.23 7.42
N VAL A 982 -49.84 -26.43 7.72
CA VAL A 982 -51.24 -26.71 7.37
C VAL A 982 -51.83 -25.45 6.71
N PRO A 983 -51.81 -25.34 5.37
CA PRO A 983 -52.28 -24.14 4.67
C PRO A 983 -53.78 -23.92 4.86
N SER A 984 -54.17 -22.66 5.02
CA SER A 984 -55.56 -22.30 5.35
C SER A 984 -56.55 -22.36 4.17
N ASP A 985 -56.07 -22.54 2.93
CA ASP A 985 -56.87 -22.92 1.76
C ASP A 985 -56.95 -24.45 1.54
N GLY A 986 -56.21 -25.24 2.32
CA GLY A 986 -56.26 -26.70 2.34
C GLY A 986 -55.12 -27.40 1.58
N ILE A 987 -54.85 -28.64 1.98
CA ILE A 987 -53.77 -29.50 1.44
C ILE A 987 -54.04 -29.85 -0.03
N GLY A 988 -53.01 -29.82 -0.87
CA GLY A 988 -53.10 -30.03 -2.32
C GLY A 988 -53.42 -28.79 -3.14
N ASN A 989 -53.49 -27.61 -2.51
CA ASN A 989 -53.81 -26.34 -3.17
C ASN A 989 -52.62 -25.38 -3.19
N GLY A 990 -52.56 -24.54 -4.22
CA GLY A 990 -51.53 -23.51 -4.40
C GLY A 990 -50.24 -24.01 -5.07
N GLN A 991 -49.51 -23.10 -5.71
CA GLN A 991 -48.20 -23.36 -6.31
C GLN A 991 -47.11 -22.95 -5.32
N ARG A 992 -47.07 -23.60 -4.15
CA ARG A 992 -46.09 -23.34 -3.09
C ARG A 992 -44.98 -24.37 -3.20
N ASN A 993 -43.74 -23.98 -3.43
CA ASN A 993 -42.64 -24.93 -3.60
C ASN A 993 -41.44 -24.49 -2.76
N ILE A 994 -40.85 -25.40 -2.00
CA ILE A 994 -39.46 -25.24 -1.56
C ILE A 994 -38.61 -25.88 -2.66
N HIS A 995 -37.66 -25.15 -3.22
CA HIS A 995 -36.61 -25.72 -4.07
C HIS A 995 -35.40 -25.95 -3.17
N ALA A 996 -35.05 -27.21 -2.95
CA ALA A 996 -33.92 -27.62 -2.12
C ALA A 996 -33.09 -28.64 -2.89
N GLU A 997 -31.78 -28.42 -2.92
CA GLU A 997 -30.75 -29.39 -3.30
C GLU A 997 -29.94 -29.62 -2.02
N ILE A 998 -29.84 -30.87 -1.55
CA ILE A 998 -29.21 -31.19 -0.25
C ILE A 998 -28.33 -32.43 -0.38
N TRP A 999 -27.07 -32.29 0.04
CA TRP A 999 -26.03 -33.32 0.02
C TRP A 999 -25.48 -33.59 1.42
N VAL A 1000 -24.89 -34.78 1.58
CA VAL A 1000 -23.91 -35.06 2.64
C VAL A 1000 -22.55 -35.16 1.94
N VAL A 1001 -21.63 -34.25 2.26
CA VAL A 1001 -20.29 -34.17 1.65
C VAL A 1001 -19.26 -34.76 2.62
N TYR A 1002 -18.31 -35.53 2.10
CA TYR A 1002 -17.19 -36.11 2.83
C TYR A 1002 -15.91 -35.38 2.39
N TYR A 1003 -15.17 -34.88 3.36
CA TYR A 1003 -13.93 -34.16 3.15
C TYR A 1003 -12.72 -35.08 3.34
N ASN A 1004 -11.69 -34.86 2.53
CA ASN A 1004 -10.41 -35.53 2.60
C ASN A 1004 -9.30 -34.51 2.93
N SER A 1005 -8.22 -34.95 3.54
CA SER A 1005 -7.05 -34.11 3.82
C SER A 1005 -6.39 -33.65 2.52
N THR A 1006 -6.12 -32.35 2.37
CA THR A 1006 -5.29 -31.83 1.26
C THR A 1006 -3.80 -32.06 1.53
N THR A 1007 -3.39 -32.04 2.80
CA THR A 1007 -2.05 -32.45 3.24
C THR A 1007 -1.97 -33.98 3.30
N GLY A 1008 -0.96 -34.55 2.61
CA GLY A 1008 -0.80 -36.01 2.48
C GLY A 1008 0.06 -36.65 3.57
N GLU A 1009 -0.54 -37.03 4.70
CA GLU A 1009 0.03 -37.94 5.72
C GLU A 1009 -0.53 -39.37 5.67
#